data_AF-A0A2P2M2R3-F1
#
_entry.id   AF-A0A2P2M2R3-F1
#
_cell.length_a   1.000
_cell.length_b   1.000
_cell.length_c   1.000
_cell.angle_alpha   90.00
_cell.angle_beta   90.00
_cell.angle_gamma   90.00
#
_symmetry.space_group_name_H-M   'P 1'
#
loop_
_entity.id
_entity.type
_entity.pdbx_description
1 polymer ?
#
loop_
_entity_poly.entity_id
_entity_poly.type
_entity_poly.pdbx_seq_one_letter_code
_entity_poly.pdbx_strand_id
1 'polypeptide(L)'
;MYAAKRETAAAVSMQKYVRLWLSRRAYLKLLSATITMQSNIRGFLTRIRFWHGKKHKAAIVIQAHWRMYKFRLALRRHQISIIAIQCRWRQKLAKREFRRLKKEASEAGALRLAKNKLEKQIEDLTLRLHLEKRLRMSNEEAKSVEIAKLQRTLEALSLELDAAKLATINECNKNAVLQNQFELSVKEKSALEREIISMAELRKENALLKNSLDTLEKKNSALELELMKARKSTNDSNENLKEIEEKCSQLQQSVQSLEEKLSNLEDENHVLRQKALSASPKGSRTSIVRTFSEKYSGVLALADSERKPVFESPTPSKLIAPFSHGLSESRRSKLTAERHHISSVENYEFLARCIKEDFGFIDGKPLAACIIYRCLLHWHAFDSERTAIFDCIIEGINEVLKDGDENSTLPYWLSNASALLCLLQRNLRLNGFLTTNSQRSISSGLHGRVIHGVKSPFRFIGFEDGLSHMEARYPAILFKQQLTACVEKIFGLIRDNLKKELSPLLNSCIQAPKAGRHSGKSSRSPGGISQQAHSSQWESIITFLDSLLGHLRKNLVPSFFIRKLITQVFSFINISLFNSLLLRRECCTFSNGEYVKSGLAELEKWIVAATEEYAGTSWHELNYIRQAVGFLVIHQKRKKSLEEIMQDLCPALTVRQIYRISTMYWDDKYGTQSVSNEVVARMREILNKDNQNLTSNSFLLDDDLSIPFSTEDIDMAIPMIDPSNIAIPECLKDNPCAQFLVQLQK
;
A
#
# COMPACT_ATOMS: atom_id res chain seq x y z
N MET A 1 -44.56 140.52 18.71
CA MET A 1 -43.97 139.63 17.68
C MET A 1 -42.91 138.67 18.22
N TYR A 2 -41.82 139.13 18.84
CA TYR A 2 -40.68 138.26 19.21
C TYR A 2 -41.01 137.16 20.24
N ALA A 3 -41.86 137.43 21.25
CA ALA A 3 -42.32 136.42 22.21
C ALA A 3 -43.02 135.23 21.53
N ALA A 4 -44.00 135.50 20.67
CA ALA A 4 -44.69 134.47 19.88
C ALA A 4 -43.76 133.60 19.02
N LYS A 5 -42.62 134.13 18.54
CA LYS A 5 -41.59 133.33 17.84
C LYS A 5 -40.83 132.39 18.79
N ARG A 6 -40.65 132.75 20.07
CA ARG A 6 -40.09 131.85 21.10
C ARG A 6 -41.10 130.79 21.52
N GLU A 7 -42.36 131.17 21.74
CA GLU A 7 -43.45 130.27 22.13
C GLU A 7 -43.71 129.20 21.06
N THR A 8 -43.79 129.59 19.78
CA THR A 8 -43.92 128.63 18.67
C THR A 8 -42.71 127.71 18.53
N ALA A 9 -41.48 128.21 18.71
CA ALA A 9 -40.28 127.37 18.73
C ALA A 9 -40.25 126.37 19.90
N ALA A 10 -40.70 126.78 21.09
CA ALA A 10 -40.86 125.90 22.25
C ALA A 10 -41.95 124.83 22.00
N ALA A 11 -43.11 125.22 21.48
CA ALA A 11 -44.20 124.31 21.14
C ALA A 11 -43.77 123.28 20.07
N VAL A 12 -43.07 123.70 19.01
CA VAL A 12 -42.50 122.79 18.00
C VAL A 12 -41.47 121.83 18.61
N SER A 13 -40.65 122.31 19.56
CA SER A 13 -39.70 121.46 20.28
C SER A 13 -40.40 120.41 21.15
N MET A 14 -41.41 120.80 21.93
CA MET A 14 -42.24 119.87 22.71
C MET A 14 -42.94 118.85 21.80
N GLN A 15 -43.55 119.29 20.70
CA GLN A 15 -44.16 118.40 19.71
C GLN A 15 -43.15 117.41 19.10
N LYS A 16 -41.90 117.84 18.82
CA LYS A 16 -40.83 116.96 18.34
C LYS A 16 -40.52 115.85 19.34
N TYR A 17 -40.36 116.18 20.63
CA TYR A 17 -40.10 115.17 21.67
C TYR A 17 -41.29 114.24 21.90
N VAL A 18 -42.53 114.75 21.88
CA VAL A 18 -43.76 113.91 22.01
C VAL A 18 -43.91 112.96 20.82
N ARG A 19 -43.73 113.44 19.57
CA ARG A 19 -43.75 112.59 18.37
C ARG A 19 -42.66 111.51 18.43
N LEU A 20 -41.44 111.87 18.82
CA LEU A 20 -40.34 110.92 18.98
C LEU A 20 -40.64 109.86 20.05
N TRP A 21 -41.22 110.24 21.18
CA TRP A 21 -41.62 109.31 22.25
C TRP A 21 -42.72 108.36 21.78
N LEU A 22 -43.74 108.85 21.08
CA LEU A 22 -44.81 108.02 20.51
C LEU A 22 -44.24 106.99 19.51
N SER A 23 -43.42 107.42 18.55
CA SER A 23 -42.78 106.53 17.58
C SER A 23 -41.86 105.50 18.24
N ARG A 24 -41.05 105.91 19.24
CA ARG A 24 -40.20 104.99 20.01
C ARG A 24 -41.03 103.98 20.81
N ARG A 25 -42.16 104.39 21.39
CA ARG A 25 -43.08 103.50 22.12
C ARG A 25 -43.78 102.51 21.20
N ALA A 26 -44.15 102.93 19.99
CA ALA A 26 -44.71 102.05 18.96
C ALA A 26 -43.67 101.02 18.47
N TYR A 27 -42.45 101.47 18.15
CA TYR A 27 -41.35 100.59 17.75
C TYR A 27 -41.01 99.55 18.83
N LEU A 28 -40.89 99.96 20.10
CA LEU A 28 -40.58 99.04 21.20
C LEU A 28 -41.69 98.01 21.43
N LYS A 29 -42.98 98.38 21.26
CA LYS A 29 -44.08 97.42 21.25
C LYS A 29 -43.92 96.40 20.13
N LEU A 30 -43.72 96.84 18.89
CA LEU A 30 -43.55 95.94 17.73
C LEU A 30 -42.34 95.02 17.91
N LEU A 31 -41.21 95.55 18.40
CA LEU A 31 -40.01 94.77 18.69
C LEU A 31 -40.26 93.70 19.76
N SER A 32 -40.93 94.05 20.86
CA SER A 32 -41.26 93.08 21.93
C SER A 32 -42.19 91.96 21.44
N ALA A 33 -43.21 92.29 20.64
CA ALA A 33 -44.10 91.30 20.03
C ALA A 33 -43.35 90.39 19.03
N THR A 34 -42.47 90.98 18.22
CA THR A 34 -41.64 90.25 17.24
C THR A 34 -40.68 89.29 17.93
N ILE A 35 -39.99 89.72 18.99
CA ILE A 35 -39.10 88.87 19.79
C ILE A 35 -39.89 87.73 20.45
N THR A 36 -41.07 88.01 21.03
CA THR A 36 -41.94 86.98 21.61
C THR A 36 -42.43 85.97 20.57
N MET A 37 -42.79 86.41 19.36
CA MET A 37 -43.19 85.50 18.29
C MET A 37 -42.00 84.65 17.80
N GLN A 38 -40.84 85.26 17.59
CA GLN A 38 -39.62 84.55 17.17
C GLN A 38 -39.15 83.52 18.21
N SER A 39 -39.20 83.84 19.50
CA SER A 39 -38.79 82.91 20.57
C SER A 39 -39.73 81.71 20.65
N ASN A 40 -41.06 81.93 20.52
CA ASN A 40 -42.04 80.85 20.45
C ASN A 40 -41.85 79.95 19.22
N ILE A 41 -41.65 80.52 18.03
CA ILE A 41 -41.38 79.75 16.80
C ILE A 41 -40.09 78.93 16.93
N ARG A 42 -39.00 79.53 17.42
CA ARG A 42 -37.73 78.82 17.66
C ARG A 42 -37.89 77.69 18.67
N GLY A 43 -38.65 77.92 19.76
CA GLY A 43 -38.98 76.90 20.76
C GLY A 43 -39.82 75.75 20.19
N PHE A 44 -40.85 76.05 19.40
CA PHE A 44 -41.71 75.06 18.73
C PHE A 44 -40.92 74.18 17.75
N LEU A 45 -40.12 74.79 16.87
CA LEU A 45 -39.25 74.05 15.94
C LEU A 45 -38.22 73.16 16.67
N THR A 46 -37.68 73.64 17.80
CA THR A 46 -36.76 72.86 18.64
C THR A 46 -37.46 71.66 19.28
N ARG A 47 -38.68 71.83 19.80
CA ARG A 47 -39.51 70.73 20.34
C ARG A 47 -39.85 69.69 19.26
N ILE A 48 -40.17 70.12 18.04
CA ILE A 48 -40.37 69.21 16.90
C ILE A 48 -39.11 68.40 16.61
N ARG A 49 -37.95 69.06 16.41
CA ARG A 49 -36.67 68.39 16.14
C ARG A 49 -36.33 67.36 17.24
N PHE A 50 -36.52 67.73 18.50
CA PHE A 50 -36.33 66.82 19.64
C PHE A 50 -37.26 65.59 19.60
N TRP A 51 -38.55 65.78 19.29
CA TRP A 51 -39.50 64.67 19.15
C TRP A 51 -39.16 63.75 17.97
N HIS A 52 -38.74 64.28 16.83
CA HIS A 52 -38.25 63.47 15.70
C HIS A 52 -36.98 62.70 16.08
N GLY A 53 -36.01 63.34 16.76
CA GLY A 53 -34.81 62.68 17.28
C GLY A 53 -35.13 61.55 18.27
N LYS A 54 -36.08 61.76 19.18
CA LYS A 54 -36.55 60.73 20.13
C LYS A 54 -37.22 59.55 19.40
N LYS A 55 -38.10 59.82 18.42
CA LYS A 55 -38.72 58.79 17.58
C LYS A 55 -37.68 58.00 16.77
N HIS A 56 -36.71 58.69 16.16
CA HIS A 56 -35.67 58.07 15.34
C HIS A 56 -34.72 57.21 16.20
N LYS A 57 -34.29 57.68 17.38
CA LYS A 57 -33.49 56.88 18.32
C LYS A 57 -34.23 55.63 18.79
N ALA A 58 -35.54 55.72 19.08
CA ALA A 58 -36.36 54.56 19.40
C ALA A 58 -36.47 53.57 18.22
N ALA A 59 -36.67 54.08 17.00
CA ALA A 59 -36.73 53.26 15.79
C ALA A 59 -35.39 52.54 15.53
N ILE A 60 -34.24 53.21 15.68
CA ILE A 60 -32.90 52.59 15.59
C ILE A 60 -32.76 51.45 16.60
N VAL A 61 -33.14 51.66 17.86
CA VAL A 61 -33.07 50.63 18.91
C VAL A 61 -33.93 49.41 18.55
N ILE A 62 -35.17 49.62 18.10
CA ILE A 62 -36.07 48.54 17.68
C ILE A 62 -35.51 47.79 16.46
N GLN A 63 -35.03 48.51 15.45
CA GLN A 63 -34.42 47.93 14.25
C GLN A 63 -33.15 47.13 14.57
N ALA A 64 -32.30 47.61 15.49
CA ALA A 64 -31.11 46.90 15.95
C ALA A 64 -31.48 45.57 16.65
N HIS A 65 -32.44 45.60 17.58
CA HIS A 65 -32.92 44.39 18.25
C HIS A 65 -33.55 43.39 17.26
N TRP A 66 -34.34 43.86 16.29
CA TRP A 66 -34.91 42.99 15.26
C TRP A 66 -33.86 42.38 14.32
N ARG A 67 -32.88 43.16 13.87
CA ARG A 67 -31.74 42.68 13.06
C ARG A 67 -30.95 41.61 13.83
N MET A 68 -30.64 41.87 15.11
CA MET A 68 -29.96 40.91 15.99
C MET A 68 -30.78 39.63 16.18
N TYR A 69 -32.10 39.73 16.41
CA TYR A 69 -32.98 38.59 16.54
C TYR A 69 -33.05 37.75 15.26
N LYS A 70 -33.20 38.39 14.09
CA LYS A 70 -33.19 37.72 12.78
C LYS A 70 -31.90 36.93 12.55
N PHE A 71 -30.75 37.53 12.86
CA PHE A 71 -29.44 36.86 12.74
C PHE A 71 -29.29 35.70 13.74
N ARG A 72 -29.62 35.91 15.01
CA ARG A 72 -29.60 34.87 16.05
C ARG A 72 -30.50 33.67 15.69
N LEU A 73 -31.67 33.93 15.10
CA LEU A 73 -32.60 32.88 14.66
C LEU A 73 -32.03 32.08 13.48
N ALA A 74 -31.37 32.73 12.52
CA ALA A 74 -30.67 32.06 11.43
C ALA A 74 -29.51 31.20 11.95
N LEU A 75 -28.62 31.77 12.77
CA LEU A 75 -27.49 31.05 13.38
C LEU A 75 -27.97 29.83 14.17
N ARG A 76 -29.03 29.95 14.98
CA ARG A 76 -29.60 28.83 15.75
C ARG A 76 -30.15 27.72 14.85
N ARG A 77 -30.75 28.06 13.70
CA ARG A 77 -31.16 27.06 12.69
C ARG A 77 -29.95 26.33 12.10
N HIS A 78 -28.89 27.05 11.71
CA HIS A 78 -27.67 26.42 11.21
C HIS A 78 -27.00 25.52 12.26
N GLN A 79 -26.91 25.96 13.51
CA GLN A 79 -26.40 25.14 14.62
C GLN A 79 -27.19 23.84 14.81
N ILE A 80 -28.52 23.89 14.80
CA ILE A 80 -29.37 22.68 14.89
C ILE A 80 -29.12 21.73 13.70
N SER A 81 -29.01 22.25 12.48
CA SER A 81 -28.69 21.45 11.29
C SER A 81 -27.29 20.80 11.38
N ILE A 82 -26.28 21.55 11.83
CA ILE A 82 -24.91 21.04 12.03
C ILE A 82 -24.90 19.94 13.10
N ILE A 83 -25.57 20.15 14.24
CA ILE A 83 -25.69 19.13 15.30
C ILE A 83 -26.38 17.87 14.76
N ALA A 84 -27.47 18.01 13.99
CA ALA A 84 -28.16 16.87 13.39
C ALA A 84 -27.27 16.09 12.40
N ILE A 85 -26.46 16.77 11.60
CA ILE A 85 -25.47 16.16 10.70
C ILE A 85 -24.38 15.43 11.50
N GLN A 86 -23.80 16.09 12.51
CA GLN A 86 -22.79 15.47 13.37
C GLN A 86 -23.32 14.24 14.12
N CYS A 87 -24.55 14.29 14.65
CA CYS A 87 -25.18 13.15 15.32
C CYS A 87 -25.45 11.99 14.34
N ARG A 88 -25.90 12.27 13.11
CA ARG A 88 -26.02 11.25 12.05
C ARG A 88 -24.65 10.66 11.66
N TRP A 89 -23.59 11.46 11.62
CA TRP A 89 -22.23 10.98 11.33
C TRP A 89 -21.67 10.11 12.46
N ARG A 90 -21.78 10.55 13.72
CA ARG A 90 -21.43 9.75 14.92
C ARG A 90 -22.18 8.42 14.93
N GLN A 91 -23.48 8.43 14.63
CA GLN A 91 -24.27 7.20 14.51
C GLN A 91 -23.81 6.30 13.33
N LYS A 92 -23.44 6.88 12.18
CA LYS A 92 -22.91 6.14 11.02
C LYS A 92 -21.59 5.44 11.36
N LEU A 93 -20.69 6.12 12.08
CA LEU A 93 -19.42 5.55 12.56
C LEU A 93 -19.66 4.42 13.56
N ALA A 94 -20.47 4.64 14.61
CA ALA A 94 -20.83 3.60 15.57
C ALA A 94 -21.48 2.37 14.90
N LYS A 95 -22.36 2.58 13.92
CA LYS A 95 -22.97 1.51 13.10
C LYS A 95 -21.99 0.86 12.09
N ARG A 96 -20.82 1.45 11.81
CA ARG A 96 -19.75 0.80 11.06
C ARG A 96 -18.93 -0.08 12.00
N GLU A 97 -18.53 0.46 13.14
CA GLU A 97 -17.69 -0.21 14.13
C GLU A 97 -18.39 -1.41 14.78
N PHE A 98 -19.66 -1.28 15.18
CA PHE A 98 -20.44 -2.43 15.65
C PHE A 98 -20.54 -3.55 14.60
N ARG A 99 -20.56 -3.23 13.30
CA ARG A 99 -20.55 -4.23 12.22
C ARG A 99 -19.17 -4.83 11.96
N ARG A 100 -18.08 -4.14 12.33
CA ARG A 100 -16.72 -4.70 12.35
C ARG A 100 -16.58 -5.70 13.50
N LEU A 101 -16.83 -5.25 14.73
CA LEU A 101 -16.75 -6.09 15.93
C LEU A 101 -17.68 -7.31 15.87
N LYS A 102 -18.88 -7.19 15.29
CA LYS A 102 -19.79 -8.34 15.09
C LYS A 102 -19.24 -9.38 14.10
N LYS A 103 -18.48 -8.98 13.08
CA LYS A 103 -17.78 -9.92 12.19
C LYS A 103 -16.66 -10.64 12.93
N GLU A 104 -15.78 -9.88 13.58
CA GLU A 104 -14.64 -10.40 14.34
C GLU A 104 -15.09 -11.40 15.43
N ALA A 105 -16.18 -11.11 16.14
CA ALA A 105 -16.79 -12.03 17.10
C ALA A 105 -17.38 -13.30 16.45
N SER A 106 -17.99 -13.19 15.26
CA SER A 106 -18.52 -14.34 14.51
C SER A 106 -17.41 -15.23 13.95
N GLU A 107 -16.32 -14.62 13.48
CA GLU A 107 -15.13 -15.28 12.95
C GLU A 107 -14.37 -15.98 14.10
N ALA A 108 -14.20 -15.33 15.24
CA ALA A 108 -13.66 -15.94 16.47
C ALA A 108 -14.54 -17.12 16.96
N GLY A 109 -15.86 -17.01 16.86
CA GLY A 109 -16.78 -18.12 17.14
C GLY A 109 -16.58 -19.32 16.21
N ALA A 110 -16.48 -19.09 14.91
CA ALA A 110 -16.20 -20.13 13.91
C ALA A 110 -14.81 -20.78 14.13
N LEU A 111 -13.78 -19.98 14.40
CA LEU A 111 -12.43 -20.46 14.72
C LEU A 111 -12.42 -21.31 16.01
N ARG A 112 -13.19 -20.92 17.04
CA ARG A 112 -13.31 -21.73 18.27
C ARG A 112 -14.00 -23.07 18.01
N LEU A 113 -15.05 -23.10 17.18
CA LEU A 113 -15.69 -24.36 16.77
C LEU A 113 -14.75 -25.25 15.95
N ALA A 114 -13.95 -24.67 15.05
CA ALA A 114 -12.93 -25.39 14.29
C ALA A 114 -11.82 -25.95 15.20
N LYS A 115 -11.32 -25.14 16.15
CA LYS A 115 -10.34 -25.56 17.16
C LYS A 115 -10.87 -26.73 17.99
N ASN A 116 -12.06 -26.59 18.58
CA ASN A 116 -12.69 -27.66 19.36
C ASN A 116 -12.89 -28.96 18.55
N LYS A 117 -13.14 -28.86 17.23
CA LYS A 117 -13.23 -30.03 16.34
C LYS A 117 -11.86 -30.69 16.12
N LEU A 118 -10.82 -29.89 15.85
CA LEU A 118 -9.45 -30.39 15.70
C LEU A 118 -8.93 -31.02 17.00
N GLU A 119 -9.23 -30.44 18.16
CA GLU A 119 -8.89 -30.99 19.48
C GLU A 119 -9.50 -32.39 19.66
N LYS A 120 -10.80 -32.55 19.38
CA LYS A 120 -11.46 -33.88 19.39
C LYS A 120 -10.88 -34.88 18.39
N GLN A 121 -10.43 -34.42 17.22
CA GLN A 121 -9.75 -35.28 16.25
C GLN A 121 -8.35 -35.68 16.73
N ILE A 122 -7.63 -34.81 17.43
CA ILE A 122 -6.33 -35.12 18.05
C ILE A 122 -6.53 -36.10 19.22
N GLU A 123 -7.57 -35.93 20.05
CA GLU A 123 -7.93 -36.86 21.13
C GLU A 123 -8.22 -38.27 20.56
N ASP A 124 -9.10 -38.36 19.57
CA ASP A 124 -9.45 -39.61 18.87
C ASP A 124 -8.22 -40.29 18.22
N LEU A 125 -7.41 -39.53 17.47
CA LEU A 125 -6.16 -40.04 16.88
C LEU A 125 -5.13 -40.47 17.95
N THR A 126 -5.06 -39.78 19.09
CA THR A 126 -4.16 -40.15 20.20
C THR A 126 -4.64 -41.44 20.88
N LEU A 127 -5.95 -41.60 21.08
CA LEU A 127 -6.54 -42.84 21.61
C LEU A 127 -6.32 -44.01 20.65
N ARG A 128 -6.55 -43.83 19.33
CA ARG A 128 -6.26 -44.84 18.30
C ARG A 128 -4.79 -45.23 18.29
N LEU A 129 -3.87 -44.27 18.28
CA LEU A 129 -2.43 -44.52 18.32
C LEU A 129 -2.01 -45.25 19.60
N HIS A 130 -2.62 -44.94 20.75
CA HIS A 130 -2.34 -45.61 22.01
C HIS A 130 -2.88 -47.06 22.02
N LEU A 131 -4.07 -47.30 21.46
CA LEU A 131 -4.62 -48.65 21.25
C LEU A 131 -3.75 -49.46 20.27
N GLU A 132 -3.35 -48.87 19.15
CA GLU A 132 -2.48 -49.50 18.16
C GLU A 132 -1.10 -49.85 18.73
N LYS A 133 -0.54 -49.00 19.61
CA LYS A 133 0.68 -49.28 20.36
C LYS A 133 0.50 -50.45 21.33
N ARG A 134 -0.59 -50.52 22.10
CA ARG A 134 -0.90 -51.67 22.97
C ARG A 134 -1.07 -52.96 22.17
N LEU A 135 -1.74 -52.90 21.00
CA LEU A 135 -1.91 -54.05 20.11
C LEU A 135 -0.57 -54.50 19.49
N ARG A 136 0.34 -53.58 19.15
CA ARG A 136 1.71 -53.96 18.74
C ARG A 136 2.48 -54.61 19.88
N MET A 137 2.54 -53.99 21.05
CA MET A 137 3.25 -54.56 22.21
C MET A 137 2.69 -55.93 22.61
N SER A 138 1.37 -56.10 22.70
CA SER A 138 0.76 -57.40 23.01
C SER A 138 1.01 -58.47 21.94
N ASN A 139 1.13 -58.08 20.67
CA ASN A 139 1.51 -58.98 19.57
C ASN A 139 3.02 -59.31 19.58
N GLU A 140 3.87 -58.37 19.99
CA GLU A 140 5.31 -58.57 20.19
C GLU A 140 5.58 -59.44 21.43
N GLU A 141 4.83 -59.25 22.52
CA GLU A 141 4.77 -60.11 23.70
C GLU A 141 4.34 -61.53 23.31
N ALA A 142 3.20 -61.69 22.62
CA ALA A 142 2.73 -62.99 22.15
C ALA A 142 3.76 -63.71 21.23
N LYS A 143 4.40 -62.96 20.33
CA LYS A 143 5.50 -63.49 19.49
C LYS A 143 6.71 -63.89 20.32
N SER A 144 7.13 -63.10 21.30
CA SER A 144 8.28 -63.44 22.16
C SER A 144 8.01 -64.66 23.04
N VAL A 145 6.77 -64.82 23.53
CA VAL A 145 6.33 -66.03 24.25
C VAL A 145 6.35 -67.26 23.34
N GLU A 146 5.84 -67.15 22.11
CA GLU A 146 5.86 -68.28 21.17
C GLU A 146 7.28 -68.58 20.64
N ILE A 147 8.13 -67.57 20.43
CA ILE A 147 9.57 -67.76 20.13
C ILE A 147 10.26 -68.47 21.28
N ALA A 148 10.04 -68.06 22.54
CA ALA A 148 10.61 -68.73 23.70
C ALA A 148 10.07 -70.17 23.86
N LYS A 149 8.82 -70.44 23.45
CA LYS A 149 8.24 -71.79 23.41
C LYS A 149 8.91 -72.65 22.32
N LEU A 150 9.07 -72.12 21.11
CA LEU A 150 9.78 -72.76 20.01
C LEU A 150 11.26 -73.04 20.35
N GLN A 151 11.94 -72.10 20.99
CA GLN A 151 13.32 -72.27 21.50
C GLN A 151 13.40 -73.44 22.49
N ARG A 152 12.55 -73.47 23.53
CA ARG A 152 12.52 -74.61 24.48
C ARG A 152 12.22 -75.95 23.81
N THR A 153 11.34 -76.00 22.79
CA THR A 153 11.10 -77.25 22.05
C THR A 153 12.28 -77.65 21.17
N LEU A 154 13.03 -76.69 20.62
CA LEU A 154 14.23 -76.95 19.81
C LEU A 154 15.38 -77.41 20.71
N GLU A 155 15.57 -76.80 21.88
CA GLU A 155 16.50 -77.24 22.93
C GLU A 155 16.18 -78.67 23.39
N ALA A 156 14.91 -78.97 23.69
CA ALA A 156 14.47 -80.32 24.07
C ALA A 156 14.75 -81.35 22.97
N LEU A 157 14.37 -81.06 21.72
CA LEU A 157 14.64 -81.93 20.57
C LEU A 157 16.15 -82.08 20.28
N SER A 158 16.97 -81.07 20.58
CA SER A 158 18.43 -81.19 20.48
C SER A 158 18.99 -82.12 21.56
N LEU A 159 18.48 -82.04 22.79
CA LEU A 159 18.87 -82.93 23.88
C LEU A 159 18.43 -84.38 23.62
N GLU A 160 17.23 -84.60 23.08
CA GLU A 160 16.77 -85.92 22.62
C GLU A 160 17.63 -86.45 21.47
N LEU A 161 17.97 -85.60 20.49
CA LEU A 161 18.84 -85.95 19.37
C LEU A 161 20.26 -86.31 19.84
N ASP A 162 20.82 -85.57 20.80
CA ASP A 162 22.17 -85.85 21.35
C ASP A 162 22.17 -87.09 22.26
N ALA A 163 21.08 -87.35 23.00
CA ALA A 163 20.88 -88.61 23.69
C ALA A 163 20.78 -89.80 22.71
N ALA A 164 20.08 -89.64 21.58
CA ALA A 164 19.98 -90.66 20.53
C ALA A 164 21.33 -90.90 19.81
N LYS A 165 22.15 -89.84 19.59
CA LYS A 165 23.54 -89.99 19.12
C LYS A 165 24.38 -90.77 20.13
N LEU A 166 24.29 -90.47 21.43
CA LEU A 166 25.02 -91.20 22.47
C LEU A 166 24.57 -92.67 22.57
N ALA A 167 23.27 -92.95 22.43
CA ALA A 167 22.75 -94.32 22.37
C ALA A 167 23.30 -95.09 21.17
N THR A 168 23.21 -94.52 19.95
CA THR A 168 23.71 -95.16 18.72
C THR A 168 25.24 -95.31 18.71
N ILE A 169 26.00 -94.37 19.28
CA ILE A 169 27.44 -94.52 19.51
C ILE A 169 27.72 -95.70 20.46
N ASN A 170 26.96 -95.86 21.55
CA ASN A 170 27.11 -96.98 22.46
C ASN A 170 26.73 -98.34 21.82
N GLU A 171 25.75 -98.37 20.92
CA GLU A 171 25.44 -99.58 20.14
C GLU A 171 26.52 -99.90 19.11
N CYS A 172 27.05 -98.90 18.38
CA CYS A 172 28.21 -99.07 17.51
C CYS A 172 29.43 -99.59 18.27
N ASN A 173 29.70 -99.08 19.47
CA ASN A 173 30.80 -99.57 20.32
C ASN A 173 30.59 -101.03 20.77
N LYS A 174 29.36 -101.42 21.15
CA LYS A 174 29.03 -102.81 21.44
C LYS A 174 29.21 -103.72 20.22
N ASN A 175 28.73 -103.29 19.06
CA ASN A 175 28.87 -104.05 17.81
C ASN A 175 30.35 -104.20 17.39
N ALA A 176 31.17 -103.16 17.58
CA ALA A 176 32.62 -103.24 17.34
C ALA A 176 33.32 -104.25 18.27
N VAL A 177 32.90 -104.36 19.54
CA VAL A 177 33.41 -105.40 20.46
C VAL A 177 32.98 -106.80 20.02
N LEU A 178 31.70 -106.98 19.68
CA LEU A 178 31.17 -108.28 19.19
C LEU A 178 31.86 -108.71 17.88
N GLN A 179 32.14 -107.77 16.98
CA GLN A 179 32.80 -108.07 15.70
C GLN A 179 34.28 -108.44 15.88
N ASN A 180 34.99 -107.83 16.86
CA ASN A 180 36.33 -108.29 17.25
C ASN A 180 36.32 -109.69 17.87
N GLN A 181 35.32 -110.02 18.70
CA GLN A 181 35.16 -111.37 19.25
C GLN A 181 34.89 -112.41 18.14
N PHE A 182 34.08 -112.06 17.14
CA PHE A 182 33.82 -112.90 15.98
C PHE A 182 35.08 -113.14 15.13
N GLU A 183 35.88 -112.10 14.86
CA GLU A 183 37.15 -112.24 14.13
C GLU A 183 38.16 -113.17 14.82
N LEU A 184 38.22 -113.17 16.15
CA LEU A 184 39.08 -114.07 16.91
C LEU A 184 38.64 -115.53 16.74
N SER A 185 37.35 -115.81 16.87
CA SER A 185 36.80 -117.16 16.69
C SER A 185 36.96 -117.69 15.25
N VAL A 186 36.85 -116.81 14.24
CA VAL A 186 37.16 -117.17 12.83
C VAL A 186 38.63 -117.56 12.65
N LYS A 187 39.56 -116.87 13.33
CA LYS A 187 41.00 -117.21 13.28
C LYS A 187 41.28 -118.57 13.94
N GLU A 188 40.65 -118.87 15.07
CA GLU A 188 40.75 -120.20 15.72
C GLU A 188 40.22 -121.33 14.82
N LYS A 189 39.06 -121.14 14.16
CA LYS A 189 38.52 -122.12 13.22
C LYS A 189 39.48 -122.42 12.05
N SER A 190 40.16 -121.38 11.54
CA SER A 190 41.17 -121.53 10.47
C SER A 190 42.48 -122.22 10.90
N ALA A 191 42.70 -122.44 12.20
CA ALA A 191 43.78 -123.29 12.69
C ALA A 191 43.36 -124.77 12.66
N LEU A 192 42.20 -125.09 13.24
CA LEU A 192 41.65 -126.45 13.31
C LEU A 192 41.43 -127.08 11.92
N GLU A 193 40.97 -126.30 10.94
CA GLU A 193 40.77 -126.78 9.56
C GLU A 193 42.08 -127.24 8.89
N ARG A 194 43.25 -126.71 9.30
CA ARG A 194 44.56 -127.15 8.77
C ARG A 194 45.05 -128.46 9.40
N GLU A 195 44.77 -128.70 10.69
CA GLU A 195 45.10 -129.96 11.37
C GLU A 195 44.29 -131.14 10.82
N ILE A 196 43.01 -130.90 10.48
CA ILE A 196 42.13 -131.91 9.88
C ILE A 196 42.64 -132.38 8.51
N ILE A 197 43.21 -131.48 7.70
CA ILE A 197 43.76 -131.83 6.38
C ILE A 197 44.99 -132.76 6.51
N SER A 198 45.92 -132.45 7.42
CA SER A 198 47.08 -133.31 7.68
C SER A 198 46.66 -134.71 8.18
N MET A 199 45.62 -134.79 9.01
CA MET A 199 45.02 -136.06 9.45
C MET A 199 44.31 -136.87 8.36
N ALA A 200 44.03 -136.29 7.19
CA ALA A 200 43.44 -137.00 6.05
C ALA A 200 44.50 -137.67 5.17
N GLU A 201 45.69 -137.08 5.05
CA GLU A 201 46.77 -137.61 4.21
C GLU A 201 47.39 -138.88 4.82
N LEU A 202 47.67 -138.88 6.12
CA LEU A 202 48.16 -140.07 6.86
C LEU A 202 47.16 -141.25 6.87
N ARG A 203 45.86 -140.99 6.69
CA ARG A 203 44.84 -142.05 6.51
C ARG A 203 44.86 -142.66 5.11
N LYS A 204 45.37 -141.93 4.12
CA LYS A 204 45.41 -142.35 2.71
C LYS A 204 46.50 -143.39 2.45
N GLU A 205 47.67 -143.24 3.08
CA GLU A 205 48.74 -144.25 3.03
C GLU A 205 48.35 -145.56 3.74
N ASN A 206 47.72 -145.46 4.91
CA ASN A 206 47.23 -146.62 5.66
C ASN A 206 46.18 -147.44 4.89
N ALA A 207 45.42 -146.82 3.97
CA ALA A 207 44.48 -147.54 3.11
C ALA A 207 45.20 -148.36 2.00
N LEU A 208 46.31 -147.85 1.46
CA LEU A 208 47.07 -148.53 0.40
C LEU A 208 47.76 -149.81 0.91
N LEU A 209 48.36 -149.76 2.10
CA LEU A 209 49.00 -150.91 2.74
C LEU A 209 48.01 -152.03 3.16
N LYS A 210 46.71 -151.74 3.19
CA LYS A 210 45.67 -152.72 3.58
C LYS A 210 45.11 -153.51 2.39
N ASN A 211 45.06 -152.90 1.21
CA ASN A 211 44.53 -153.55 -0.01
C ASN A 211 45.51 -154.58 -0.62
N SER A 212 46.81 -154.47 -0.36
CA SER A 212 47.83 -155.44 -0.79
C SER A 212 47.81 -156.74 0.03
N LEU A 213 47.33 -156.69 1.28
CA LEU A 213 47.18 -157.87 2.14
C LEU A 213 45.93 -158.67 1.74
N ASP A 214 44.80 -157.97 1.61
CA ASP A 214 43.46 -158.51 1.30
C ASP A 214 43.37 -159.16 -0.11
N THR A 215 44.34 -158.90 -1.00
CA THR A 215 44.43 -159.53 -2.34
C THR A 215 45.27 -160.81 -2.39
N LEU A 216 46.10 -161.09 -1.38
CA LEU A 216 46.80 -162.38 -1.22
C LEU A 216 45.92 -163.40 -0.51
N GLU A 217 45.23 -162.98 0.55
CA GLU A 217 44.41 -163.84 1.41
C GLU A 217 43.26 -164.52 0.63
N LYS A 218 42.67 -163.80 -0.33
CA LYS A 218 41.58 -164.29 -1.21
C LYS A 218 42.01 -165.31 -2.27
N LYS A 219 43.31 -165.49 -2.53
CA LYS A 219 43.81 -166.55 -3.43
C LYS A 219 44.05 -167.86 -2.70
N ASN A 220 44.49 -167.81 -1.44
CA ASN A 220 44.80 -169.03 -0.68
C ASN A 220 43.52 -169.81 -0.31
N SER A 221 42.49 -169.08 0.14
CA SER A 221 41.18 -169.64 0.52
C SER A 221 40.38 -170.29 -0.62
N ALA A 222 40.77 -170.08 -1.88
CA ALA A 222 40.10 -170.66 -3.04
C ALA A 222 40.51 -172.12 -3.30
N LEU A 223 41.79 -172.46 -3.10
CA LEU A 223 42.35 -173.79 -3.43
C LEU A 223 42.03 -174.85 -2.37
N GLU A 224 41.93 -174.47 -1.10
CA GLU A 224 41.55 -175.39 -0.02
C GLU A 224 40.09 -175.90 -0.15
N LEU A 225 39.23 -175.12 -0.82
CA LEU A 225 37.80 -175.39 -0.91
C LEU A 225 37.45 -176.44 -1.99
N GLU A 226 38.30 -176.65 -2.99
CA GLU A 226 38.15 -177.75 -3.97
C GLU A 226 38.60 -179.10 -3.38
N LEU A 227 39.71 -179.13 -2.65
CA LEU A 227 40.21 -180.33 -1.97
C LEU A 227 39.20 -180.93 -0.97
N MET A 228 38.40 -180.08 -0.30
CA MET A 228 37.35 -180.52 0.62
C MET A 228 36.09 -181.06 -0.08
N LYS A 229 35.82 -180.70 -1.34
CA LYS A 229 34.68 -181.26 -2.09
C LYS A 229 34.97 -182.67 -2.62
N ALA A 230 36.18 -182.91 -3.13
CA ALA A 230 36.57 -184.22 -3.68
C ALA A 230 36.57 -185.35 -2.63
N ARG A 231 36.86 -185.03 -1.35
CA ARG A 231 36.91 -186.00 -0.24
C ARG A 231 35.55 -186.45 0.30
N LYS A 232 34.43 -185.84 -0.12
CA LYS A 232 33.11 -186.11 0.49
C LYS A 232 32.21 -187.05 -0.31
N SER A 233 32.42 -187.22 -1.62
CA SER A 233 31.70 -188.23 -2.43
C SER A 233 32.33 -189.63 -2.36
N THR A 234 33.55 -189.74 -1.82
CA THR A 234 34.33 -191.00 -1.78
C THR A 234 33.89 -191.96 -0.67
N ASN A 235 33.07 -191.50 0.27
CA ASN A 235 32.75 -192.25 1.49
C ASN A 235 31.40 -192.98 1.41
N ASP A 236 30.39 -192.35 0.81
CA ASP A 236 28.99 -192.80 0.86
C ASP A 236 28.67 -193.89 -0.20
N SER A 237 29.51 -194.05 -1.22
CA SER A 237 29.39 -195.13 -2.22
C SER A 237 29.98 -196.47 -1.76
N ASN A 238 30.72 -196.48 -0.64
CA ASN A 238 31.61 -197.58 -0.28
C ASN A 238 30.90 -198.74 0.47
N GLU A 239 29.64 -198.56 0.88
CA GLU A 239 28.80 -199.65 1.40
C GLU A 239 28.21 -200.51 0.27
N ASN A 240 27.91 -199.91 -0.89
CA ASN A 240 27.21 -200.58 -2.00
C ASN A 240 28.11 -201.47 -2.89
N LEU A 241 29.40 -201.66 -2.56
CA LEU A 241 30.27 -202.59 -3.28
C LEU A 241 30.05 -204.06 -2.88
N LYS A 242 29.61 -204.32 -1.63
CA LYS A 242 29.50 -205.68 -1.07
C LYS A 242 28.42 -206.56 -1.69
N GLU A 243 27.47 -205.98 -2.42
CA GLU A 243 26.39 -206.74 -3.11
C GLU A 243 26.67 -206.96 -4.61
N ILE A 244 27.77 -206.40 -5.13
CA ILE A 244 28.18 -206.53 -6.54
C ILE A 244 29.50 -207.32 -6.70
N GLU A 245 30.28 -207.47 -5.62
CA GLU A 245 31.37 -208.47 -5.55
C GLU A 245 30.88 -209.90 -5.87
N GLU A 246 29.62 -210.24 -5.61
CA GLU A 246 29.02 -211.54 -6.00
C GLU A 246 28.59 -211.66 -7.47
N LYS A 247 28.69 -210.60 -8.29
CA LYS A 247 28.09 -210.57 -9.64
C LYS A 247 29.00 -210.23 -10.82
N CYS A 248 30.18 -209.65 -10.61
CA CYS A 248 31.03 -209.23 -11.73
C CYS A 248 32.39 -209.95 -11.90
N SER A 249 32.59 -211.08 -11.22
CA SER A 249 33.67 -212.05 -11.50
C SER A 249 33.56 -212.77 -12.86
N GLN A 250 32.87 -212.17 -13.85
CA GLN A 250 32.54 -212.76 -15.15
C GLN A 250 32.89 -211.89 -16.37
N LEU A 251 33.41 -210.65 -16.20
CA LEU A 251 33.81 -209.76 -17.31
C LEU A 251 35.30 -209.35 -17.29
N GLN A 252 36.13 -210.16 -16.63
CA GLN A 252 37.59 -209.98 -16.48
C GLN A 252 38.37 -210.34 -17.76
N GLN A 253 38.04 -209.77 -18.95
CA GLN A 253 38.73 -210.18 -20.19
C GLN A 253 38.74 -209.23 -21.42
N SER A 254 38.34 -207.95 -21.31
CA SER A 254 38.15 -207.09 -22.52
C SER A 254 38.74 -205.67 -22.45
N VAL A 255 39.98 -205.50 -22.98
CA VAL A 255 40.56 -204.28 -23.64
C VAL A 255 40.66 -202.97 -22.81
N GLN A 256 41.78 -202.26 -22.62
CA GLN A 256 43.21 -202.36 -23.01
C GLN A 256 43.65 -201.89 -24.43
N SER A 257 43.54 -200.57 -24.79
CA SER A 257 44.22 -199.82 -25.92
C SER A 257 43.90 -198.26 -26.06
N LEU A 258 44.88 -197.30 -26.27
CA LEU A 258 44.88 -195.91 -26.94
C LEU A 258 44.97 -194.51 -26.16
N GLU A 259 45.74 -193.48 -26.67
CA GLU A 259 46.31 -192.28 -25.92
C GLU A 259 46.67 -190.88 -26.68
N GLU A 260 47.02 -189.76 -25.95
CA GLU A 260 47.91 -188.50 -26.21
C GLU A 260 47.56 -187.07 -27.01
N LYS A 261 47.68 -185.73 -26.46
CA LYS A 261 48.18 -184.26 -27.00
C LYS A 261 47.44 -182.73 -26.88
N LEU A 262 48.12 -181.45 -26.84
CA LEU A 262 47.84 -179.90 -27.28
C LEU A 262 47.72 -178.44 -26.41
N SER A 263 47.77 -177.10 -26.93
CA SER A 263 47.75 -175.59 -26.29
C SER A 263 47.43 -174.21 -27.20
N ASN A 264 47.44 -172.75 -27.11
CA ASN A 264 47.93 -171.34 -26.46
C ASN A 264 47.10 -169.92 -26.88
N LEU A 265 47.19 -168.47 -26.77
CA LEU A 265 47.82 -167.07 -26.22
C LEU A 265 47.03 -165.62 -26.64
N GLU A 266 47.15 -164.18 -26.54
CA GLU A 266 47.93 -162.83 -26.08
C GLU A 266 47.24 -161.26 -26.10
N ASP A 267 47.88 -159.95 -26.12
CA ASP A 267 47.46 -158.42 -25.72
C ASP A 267 47.63 -157.04 -26.68
N GLU A 268 47.62 -155.59 -26.61
CA GLU A 268 47.74 -154.19 -25.79
C GLU A 268 47.06 -152.76 -26.44
N ASN A 269 47.12 -151.31 -26.33
CA ASN A 269 47.69 -149.92 -25.76
C ASN A 269 46.82 -148.49 -26.02
N HIS A 270 46.94 -147.04 -26.00
CA HIS A 270 47.74 -145.67 -25.75
C HIS A 270 46.90 -144.21 -25.95
N VAL A 271 47.08 -142.77 -25.90
CA VAL A 271 47.76 -141.41 -25.34
C VAL A 271 47.12 -139.93 -25.85
N LEU A 272 47.31 -138.49 -25.76
CA LEU A 272 48.03 -137.16 -25.18
C LEU A 272 47.46 -135.60 -25.57
N ARG A 273 47.79 -134.30 -25.01
CA ARG A 273 47.51 -132.76 -25.48
C ARG A 273 47.97 -131.34 -24.70
N GLN A 274 47.82 -129.99 -25.19
CA GLN A 274 48.11 -128.52 -24.59
C GLN A 274 47.55 -127.13 -25.33
N LYS A 275 47.66 -125.69 -25.23
CA LYS A 275 48.30 -124.35 -24.60
C LYS A 275 47.48 -122.90 -24.85
N ALA A 276 47.69 -121.48 -24.81
CA ALA A 276 48.64 -120.21 -24.60
C ALA A 276 48.04 -118.62 -24.53
N LEU A 277 48.76 -117.39 -24.44
CA LEU A 277 48.36 -115.83 -24.28
C LEU A 277 49.43 -114.62 -24.68
N SER A 278 49.49 -113.18 -24.63
CA SER A 278 48.75 -111.75 -24.63
C SER A 278 49.61 -110.31 -24.57
N ALA A 279 49.21 -108.98 -24.94
CA ALA A 279 50.02 -107.58 -24.91
C ALA A 279 49.39 -106.02 -25.04
N SER A 280 50.10 -104.77 -25.04
CA SER A 280 49.61 -103.23 -25.14
C SER A 280 50.55 -101.85 -25.31
N PRO A 281 50.12 -100.48 -25.48
CA PRO A 281 50.85 -99.14 -26.00
C PRO A 281 50.70 -97.56 -25.44
N LYS A 282 51.26 -96.37 -26.02
CA LYS A 282 51.28 -94.83 -25.56
C LYS A 282 51.75 -93.55 -26.51
N GLY A 283 51.02 -92.38 -26.70
CA GLY A 283 51.39 -90.86 -26.81
C GLY A 283 52.05 -89.97 -28.00
N SER A 284 51.42 -88.81 -28.44
CA SER A 284 51.96 -87.46 -28.99
C SER A 284 51.59 -86.86 -30.42
N ARG A 285 51.53 -85.50 -30.54
CA ARG A 285 51.20 -84.42 -31.59
C ARG A 285 51.32 -84.74 -33.13
N THR A 286 50.75 -84.04 -34.15
CA THR A 286 50.37 -82.60 -34.39
C THR A 286 49.45 -82.32 -35.64
N SER A 287 48.66 -81.21 -35.64
CA SER A 287 48.34 -80.27 -36.79
C SER A 287 47.15 -80.43 -37.79
N ILE A 288 46.38 -79.31 -38.00
CA ILE A 288 45.79 -78.76 -39.28
C ILE A 288 44.56 -79.49 -39.93
N VAL A 289 43.44 -78.87 -40.42
CA VAL A 289 43.01 -77.44 -40.59
C VAL A 289 41.48 -77.22 -40.87
N ARG A 290 40.94 -75.99 -40.57
CA ARG A 290 39.66 -75.33 -41.05
C ARG A 290 38.29 -76.03 -40.79
N THR A 291 37.10 -75.38 -40.84
CA THR A 291 36.68 -74.01 -41.26
C THR A 291 35.44 -73.50 -40.44
N PHE A 292 35.37 -72.17 -40.21
CA PHE A 292 34.21 -71.22 -40.09
C PHE A 292 32.78 -71.74 -39.81
N SER A 293 31.90 -71.07 -39.03
CA SER A 293 31.81 -69.67 -38.51
C SER A 293 30.79 -69.62 -37.34
N GLU A 294 30.54 -68.59 -36.50
CA GLU A 294 31.11 -67.25 -36.18
C GLU A 294 30.52 -66.81 -34.78
N LYS A 295 30.19 -65.59 -34.29
CA LYS A 295 30.16 -64.12 -34.64
C LYS A 295 30.11 -63.34 -33.28
N TYR A 296 29.95 -62.02 -33.06
CA TYR A 296 29.71 -60.77 -33.83
C TYR A 296 30.17 -59.55 -32.97
N SER A 297 30.33 -58.35 -33.55
CA SER A 297 30.54 -57.03 -32.88
C SER A 297 30.19 -55.89 -33.89
N GLY A 298 30.01 -54.60 -33.59
CA GLY A 298 30.15 -53.79 -32.36
C GLY A 298 31.49 -53.03 -32.29
N VAL A 299 31.61 -51.76 -31.82
CA VAL A 299 30.60 -50.78 -31.36
C VAL A 299 31.24 -49.35 -31.27
N LEU A 300 30.43 -48.30 -31.02
CA LEU A 300 30.78 -46.89 -30.62
C LEU A 300 31.41 -45.88 -31.64
N ALA A 301 30.64 -44.80 -31.89
CA ALA A 301 30.93 -43.37 -31.61
C ALA A 301 31.94 -42.47 -32.40
N LEU A 302 31.47 -41.22 -32.58
CA LEU A 302 32.16 -39.91 -32.80
C LEU A 302 32.70 -39.55 -34.21
N ALA A 303 33.06 -38.26 -34.38
CA ALA A 303 32.94 -37.49 -35.63
C ALA A 303 34.02 -36.39 -35.82
N ASP A 304 34.14 -35.86 -37.05
CA ASP A 304 34.63 -34.50 -37.34
C ASP A 304 34.07 -33.98 -38.70
N SER A 305 34.54 -32.82 -39.17
CA SER A 305 33.85 -31.85 -40.06
C SER A 305 34.64 -31.49 -41.31
N GLU A 306 34.00 -31.03 -42.40
CA GLU A 306 34.50 -29.87 -43.18
C GLU A 306 33.54 -29.29 -44.28
N ARG A 307 33.82 -28.03 -44.67
CA ARG A 307 33.48 -27.29 -45.93
C ARG A 307 32.32 -26.27 -45.94
N LYS A 308 32.38 -25.37 -46.96
CA LYS A 308 31.90 -23.96 -46.97
C LYS A 308 31.17 -23.58 -48.30
N PRO A 309 30.58 -22.36 -48.44
CA PRO A 309 29.39 -22.10 -49.28
C PRO A 309 29.65 -21.25 -50.57
N VAL A 310 28.58 -20.88 -51.30
CA VAL A 310 28.35 -19.56 -51.96
C VAL A 310 26.89 -19.45 -52.54
N PHE A 311 26.49 -18.25 -53.00
CA PHE A 311 25.22 -17.82 -53.64
C PHE A 311 24.98 -18.47 -55.05
N GLU A 312 23.91 -18.28 -55.85
CA GLU A 312 23.06 -17.08 -56.11
C GLU A 312 21.64 -17.41 -56.73
N SER A 313 20.93 -16.40 -57.28
CA SER A 313 19.51 -16.40 -57.77
C SER A 313 19.39 -16.60 -59.32
N PRO A 314 18.25 -16.47 -60.09
CA PRO A 314 17.13 -15.49 -60.00
C PRO A 314 15.70 -15.96 -60.49
N THR A 315 14.86 -15.00 -60.90
CA THR A 315 13.39 -14.98 -61.17
C THR A 315 12.91 -15.44 -62.56
N PRO A 316 11.58 -15.60 -62.75
CA PRO A 316 10.80 -14.75 -63.70
C PRO A 316 9.35 -14.41 -63.23
N SER A 317 8.51 -13.53 -63.83
CA SER A 317 8.65 -12.31 -64.67
C SER A 317 7.26 -11.67 -64.96
N LYS A 318 7.23 -10.40 -65.48
CA LYS A 318 6.10 -9.59 -66.04
C LYS A 318 5.22 -8.77 -65.06
N LEU A 319 4.54 -7.67 -65.48
CA LEU A 319 4.99 -6.38 -66.09
C LEU A 319 3.80 -5.40 -66.32
N ILE A 320 4.08 -4.08 -66.35
CA ILE A 320 3.27 -2.94 -66.88
C ILE A 320 2.24 -2.27 -65.92
N ALA A 321 2.11 -0.94 -66.07
CA ALA A 321 1.30 0.06 -65.33
C ALA A 321 0.73 1.08 -66.36
N PRO A 322 0.51 2.42 -66.14
CA PRO A 322 0.35 3.27 -64.93
C PRO A 322 -0.85 4.29 -65.02
N PHE A 323 -0.83 5.35 -64.19
CA PHE A 323 -1.42 6.73 -64.33
C PHE A 323 -2.53 7.26 -63.38
N SER A 324 -2.09 8.01 -62.36
CA SER A 324 -2.39 9.44 -62.02
C SER A 324 -3.81 10.05 -61.85
N HIS A 325 -3.85 10.97 -60.87
CA HIS A 325 -4.69 12.19 -60.70
C HIS A 325 -6.14 12.09 -60.18
N GLY A 326 -6.52 13.04 -59.28
CA GLY A 326 -7.94 13.34 -59.10
C GLY A 326 -8.50 14.41 -58.15
N LEU A 327 -7.76 15.26 -57.41
CA LEU A 327 -8.31 16.45 -56.69
C LEU A 327 -9.35 16.12 -55.55
N SER A 328 -9.91 17.04 -54.74
CA SER A 328 -9.75 18.50 -54.61
C SER A 328 -9.89 18.99 -53.15
N GLU A 329 -9.03 19.91 -52.69
CA GLU A 329 -9.43 20.88 -51.65
C GLU A 329 -10.07 22.11 -52.29
N SER A 330 -11.15 22.63 -51.70
CA SER A 330 -11.99 23.66 -52.35
C SER A 330 -11.53 25.10 -52.05
N ARG A 331 -11.12 25.82 -53.09
CA ARG A 331 -10.79 27.25 -53.02
C ARG A 331 -12.06 28.12 -52.89
N ARG A 332 -12.58 28.31 -51.67
CA ARG A 332 -13.65 29.30 -51.39
C ARG A 332 -13.46 30.15 -50.12
N SER A 333 -12.21 30.47 -49.77
CA SER A 333 -11.87 31.21 -48.53
C SER A 333 -11.15 32.55 -48.70
N LYS A 334 -10.57 32.88 -49.87
CA LYS A 334 -9.72 34.10 -50.00
C LYS A 334 -10.49 35.43 -49.86
N LEU A 335 -11.61 35.60 -50.56
CA LEU A 335 -12.37 36.87 -50.54
C LEU A 335 -13.19 37.10 -49.25
N THR A 336 -13.47 36.05 -48.48
CA THR A 336 -14.04 36.17 -47.13
C THR A 336 -12.94 36.46 -46.10
N ALA A 337 -11.75 35.86 -46.24
CA ALA A 337 -10.64 36.08 -45.33
C ALA A 337 -10.22 37.57 -45.24
N GLU A 338 -10.19 38.31 -46.35
CA GLU A 338 -9.85 39.76 -46.34
C GLU A 338 -10.86 40.60 -45.54
N ARG A 339 -12.17 40.38 -45.74
CA ARG A 339 -13.19 41.09 -44.96
C ARG A 339 -13.17 40.72 -43.47
N HIS A 340 -12.94 39.45 -43.15
CA HIS A 340 -12.73 39.01 -41.77
C HIS A 340 -11.43 39.59 -41.17
N HIS A 341 -10.39 39.82 -41.97
CA HIS A 341 -9.15 40.43 -41.50
C HIS A 341 -9.36 41.91 -41.12
N ILE A 342 -9.98 42.71 -42.00
CA ILE A 342 -10.25 44.13 -41.74
C ILE A 342 -11.15 44.28 -40.50
N SER A 343 -12.29 43.57 -40.47
CA SER A 343 -13.19 43.59 -39.31
C SER A 343 -12.51 43.09 -38.03
N SER A 344 -11.57 42.13 -38.11
CA SER A 344 -10.81 41.72 -36.91
C SER A 344 -9.87 42.81 -36.40
N VAL A 345 -9.25 43.62 -37.29
CA VAL A 345 -8.39 44.74 -36.88
C VAL A 345 -9.20 45.82 -36.16
N GLU A 346 -10.37 46.18 -36.70
CA GLU A 346 -11.30 47.12 -36.06
C GLU A 346 -11.76 46.61 -34.69
N ASN A 347 -12.04 45.30 -34.56
CA ASN A 347 -12.39 44.66 -33.29
C ASN A 347 -11.23 44.64 -32.27
N TYR A 348 -9.98 44.44 -32.72
CA TYR A 348 -8.80 44.51 -31.83
C TYR A 348 -8.54 45.94 -31.36
N GLU A 349 -8.66 46.94 -32.24
CA GLU A 349 -8.52 48.35 -31.86
C GLU A 349 -9.61 48.78 -30.87
N PHE A 350 -10.85 48.32 -31.09
CA PHE A 350 -11.95 48.52 -30.14
C PHE A 350 -11.66 47.89 -28.77
N LEU A 351 -11.18 46.65 -28.71
CA LEU A 351 -10.80 46.00 -27.44
C LEU A 351 -9.62 46.69 -26.75
N ALA A 352 -8.58 47.05 -27.49
CA ALA A 352 -7.42 47.77 -26.96
C ALA A 352 -7.84 49.13 -26.37
N ARG A 353 -8.79 49.82 -27.00
CA ARG A 353 -9.41 51.04 -26.45
C ARG A 353 -10.26 50.74 -25.21
N CYS A 354 -11.05 49.67 -25.22
CA CYS A 354 -11.83 49.20 -24.05
C CYS A 354 -10.96 48.75 -22.86
N ILE A 355 -9.66 48.56 -23.05
CA ILE A 355 -8.69 48.19 -22.01
C ILE A 355 -7.86 49.41 -21.56
N LYS A 356 -7.64 50.41 -22.42
CA LYS A 356 -6.89 51.64 -22.09
C LYS A 356 -7.74 52.73 -21.41
N GLU A 357 -9.04 52.79 -21.66
CA GLU A 357 -9.94 53.72 -20.98
C GLU A 357 -10.47 53.12 -19.64
N ASP A 358 -10.53 53.93 -18.58
CA ASP A 358 -11.22 53.58 -17.32
C ASP A 358 -12.72 53.86 -17.47
N PHE A 359 -13.51 52.79 -17.49
CA PHE A 359 -14.98 52.85 -17.59
C PHE A 359 -15.68 52.79 -16.22
N GLY A 360 -14.93 52.60 -15.14
CA GLY A 360 -15.46 52.49 -13.80
C GLY A 360 -16.50 51.37 -13.63
N PHE A 361 -17.56 51.70 -12.88
CA PHE A 361 -18.52 50.75 -12.35
C PHE A 361 -19.95 51.32 -12.35
N ILE A 362 -20.93 50.51 -12.72
CA ILE A 362 -22.37 50.86 -12.70
C ILE A 362 -23.12 49.83 -11.86
N ASP A 363 -23.93 50.27 -10.90
CA ASP A 363 -24.68 49.41 -9.96
C ASP A 363 -23.83 48.34 -9.24
N GLY A 364 -22.54 48.64 -9.00
CA GLY A 364 -21.57 47.73 -8.41
C GLY A 364 -20.95 46.72 -9.37
N LYS A 365 -21.29 46.75 -10.66
CA LYS A 365 -20.73 45.88 -11.71
C LYS A 365 -19.53 46.54 -12.40
N PRO A 366 -18.41 45.84 -12.63
CA PRO A 366 -17.26 46.34 -13.40
C PRO A 366 -17.59 46.44 -14.89
N LEU A 367 -17.43 47.64 -15.46
CA LEU A 367 -18.02 47.96 -16.76
C LEU A 367 -17.21 47.41 -17.95
N ALA A 368 -15.88 47.57 -17.95
CA ALA A 368 -15.02 47.06 -19.01
C ALA A 368 -15.10 45.52 -19.13
N ALA A 369 -15.10 44.80 -18.01
CA ALA A 369 -15.30 43.35 -17.97
C ALA A 369 -16.59 42.89 -18.68
N CYS A 370 -17.69 43.63 -18.48
CA CYS A 370 -18.98 43.29 -19.07
C CYS A 370 -19.04 43.66 -20.56
N ILE A 371 -18.41 44.77 -20.98
CA ILE A 371 -18.30 45.17 -22.39
C ILE A 371 -17.46 44.13 -23.16
N ILE A 372 -16.26 43.81 -22.66
CA ILE A 372 -15.37 42.79 -23.25
C ILE A 372 -16.09 41.44 -23.38
N TYR A 373 -16.82 41.01 -22.34
CA TYR A 373 -17.58 39.76 -22.39
C TYR A 373 -18.70 39.78 -23.45
N ARG A 374 -19.46 40.88 -23.57
CA ARG A 374 -20.50 41.03 -24.60
C ARG A 374 -19.92 41.05 -26.02
N CYS A 375 -18.73 41.64 -26.21
CA CYS A 375 -18.00 41.59 -27.48
C CYS A 375 -17.57 40.16 -27.86
N LEU A 376 -17.00 39.41 -26.91
CA LEU A 376 -16.59 38.02 -27.14
C LEU A 376 -17.78 37.10 -27.47
N LEU A 377 -18.96 37.33 -26.87
CA LEU A 377 -20.20 36.65 -27.25
C LEU A 377 -20.65 37.03 -28.67
N HIS A 378 -20.81 38.31 -28.96
CA HIS A 378 -21.32 38.80 -30.25
C HIS A 378 -20.44 38.42 -31.44
N TRP A 379 -19.12 38.37 -31.25
CA TRP A 379 -18.18 37.96 -32.28
C TRP A 379 -17.93 36.44 -32.33
N HIS A 380 -18.71 35.63 -31.60
CA HIS A 380 -18.58 34.17 -31.53
C HIS A 380 -17.16 33.69 -31.17
N ALA A 381 -16.44 34.45 -30.34
CA ALA A 381 -15.03 34.20 -30.04
C ALA A 381 -14.79 32.83 -29.36
N PHE A 382 -15.78 32.32 -28.62
CA PHE A 382 -15.71 31.02 -27.95
C PHE A 382 -15.91 29.81 -28.89
N ASP A 383 -16.50 30.03 -30.07
CA ASP A 383 -16.63 29.02 -31.16
C ASP A 383 -15.39 29.01 -32.08
N SER A 384 -14.51 30.01 -31.94
CA SER A 384 -13.34 30.22 -32.79
C SER A 384 -12.19 29.25 -32.49
N GLU A 385 -11.48 28.85 -33.54
CA GLU A 385 -10.19 28.16 -33.45
C GLU A 385 -8.99 29.13 -33.33
N ARG A 386 -9.22 30.45 -33.43
CA ARG A 386 -8.18 31.49 -33.37
C ARG A 386 -8.09 32.12 -31.98
N THR A 387 -6.89 32.12 -31.39
CA THR A 387 -6.63 32.70 -30.06
C THR A 387 -6.41 34.22 -30.07
N ALA A 388 -6.07 34.83 -31.21
CA ALA A 388 -5.55 36.20 -31.29
C ALA A 388 -6.39 37.29 -30.57
N ILE A 389 -7.72 37.11 -30.45
CA ILE A 389 -8.57 38.05 -29.71
C ILE A 389 -8.47 37.88 -28.19
N PHE A 390 -8.23 36.65 -27.71
CA PHE A 390 -7.92 36.34 -26.33
C PHE A 390 -6.51 36.80 -25.97
N ASP A 391 -5.54 36.54 -26.85
CA ASP A 391 -4.16 36.99 -26.68
C ASP A 391 -4.08 38.53 -26.62
N CYS A 392 -4.78 39.24 -27.51
CA CYS A 392 -4.90 40.70 -27.50
C CYS A 392 -5.50 41.26 -26.19
N ILE A 393 -6.51 40.60 -25.61
CA ILE A 393 -7.07 41.01 -24.30
C ILE A 393 -6.04 40.80 -23.18
N ILE A 394 -5.37 39.64 -23.14
CA ILE A 394 -4.38 39.35 -22.11
C ILE A 394 -3.16 40.27 -22.23
N GLU A 395 -2.64 40.48 -23.44
CA GLU A 395 -1.53 41.40 -23.72
C GLU A 395 -1.91 42.85 -23.37
N GLY A 396 -3.05 43.34 -23.86
CA GLY A 396 -3.53 44.69 -23.57
C GLY A 396 -3.68 44.98 -22.07
N ILE A 397 -4.22 44.02 -21.30
CA ILE A 397 -4.28 44.13 -19.84
C ILE A 397 -2.86 44.15 -19.25
N ASN A 398 -1.96 43.28 -19.72
CA ASN A 398 -0.58 43.23 -19.24
C ASN A 398 0.22 44.52 -19.51
N GLU A 399 -0.04 45.26 -20.59
CA GLU A 399 0.61 46.55 -20.85
C GLU A 399 0.06 47.66 -19.93
N VAL A 400 -1.26 47.74 -19.73
CA VAL A 400 -1.86 48.71 -18.79
C VAL A 400 -1.40 48.46 -17.34
N LEU A 401 -1.09 47.21 -16.99
CA LEU A 401 -0.47 46.84 -15.71
C LEU A 401 1.03 47.19 -15.58
N LYS A 402 1.70 47.65 -16.65
CA LYS A 402 3.08 48.20 -16.60
C LYS A 402 3.08 49.72 -16.47
N ASP A 403 2.23 50.39 -17.24
CA ASP A 403 2.29 51.83 -17.46
C ASP A 403 1.37 52.64 -16.52
N GLY A 404 0.39 51.99 -15.87
CA GLY A 404 -0.60 52.64 -15.01
C GLY A 404 -0.15 52.87 -13.55
N ASP A 405 -0.80 53.80 -12.86
CA ASP A 405 -0.61 54.03 -11.41
C ASP A 405 -0.95 52.75 -10.62
N GLU A 406 0.02 52.25 -9.85
CA GLU A 406 -0.09 51.03 -9.05
C GLU A 406 -1.28 51.05 -8.08
N ASN A 407 -1.65 52.23 -7.55
CA ASN A 407 -2.66 52.38 -6.49
C ASN A 407 -4.12 52.40 -7.00
N SER A 408 -4.34 52.71 -8.27
CA SER A 408 -5.67 52.74 -8.90
C SER A 408 -5.84 51.66 -9.97
N THR A 409 -4.82 51.43 -10.79
CA THR A 409 -4.86 50.54 -11.95
C THR A 409 -4.92 49.08 -11.54
N LEU A 410 -4.10 48.64 -10.57
CA LEU A 410 -4.08 47.23 -10.14
C LEU A 410 -5.42 46.84 -9.46
N PRO A 411 -6.00 47.62 -8.53
CA PRO A 411 -7.32 47.31 -7.97
C PRO A 411 -8.46 47.32 -9.01
N TYR A 412 -8.48 48.28 -9.94
CA TYR A 412 -9.46 48.32 -11.03
C TYR A 412 -9.39 47.06 -11.91
N TRP A 413 -8.19 46.64 -12.31
CA TRP A 413 -8.02 45.43 -13.10
C TRP A 413 -8.26 44.14 -12.33
N LEU A 414 -7.99 44.10 -11.02
CA LEU A 414 -8.37 42.95 -10.19
C LEU A 414 -9.90 42.74 -10.20
N SER A 415 -10.68 43.81 -10.08
CA SER A 415 -12.15 43.77 -10.16
C SER A 415 -12.63 43.36 -11.56
N ASN A 416 -12.06 43.94 -12.62
CA ASN A 416 -12.50 43.65 -13.99
C ASN A 416 -12.10 42.23 -14.44
N ALA A 417 -10.84 41.82 -14.26
CA ALA A 417 -10.36 40.51 -14.69
C ALA A 417 -11.05 39.36 -13.92
N SER A 418 -11.28 39.50 -12.62
CA SER A 418 -11.97 38.46 -11.83
C SER A 418 -13.47 38.36 -12.15
N ALA A 419 -14.12 39.47 -12.50
CA ALA A 419 -15.50 39.47 -12.99
C ALA A 419 -15.62 38.84 -14.38
N LEU A 420 -14.71 39.17 -15.31
CA LEU A 420 -14.63 38.53 -16.62
C LEU A 420 -14.40 37.02 -16.48
N LEU A 421 -13.51 36.60 -15.56
CA LEU A 421 -13.26 35.19 -15.24
C LEU A 421 -14.52 34.47 -14.72
N CYS A 422 -15.35 35.13 -13.91
CA CYS A 422 -16.63 34.59 -13.45
C CYS A 422 -17.67 34.49 -14.57
N LEU A 423 -17.76 35.49 -15.45
CA LEU A 423 -18.64 35.47 -16.62
C LEU A 423 -18.28 34.33 -17.57
N LEU A 424 -16.99 34.12 -17.83
CA LEU A 424 -16.48 32.96 -18.58
C LEU A 424 -16.81 31.65 -17.86
N GLN A 425 -16.47 31.52 -16.57
CA GLN A 425 -16.63 30.27 -15.83
C GLN A 425 -18.08 29.78 -15.81
N ARG A 426 -19.05 30.68 -15.64
CA ARG A 426 -20.47 30.34 -15.51
C ARG A 426 -21.13 29.94 -16.83
N ASN A 427 -20.61 30.42 -17.96
CA ASN A 427 -21.18 30.12 -19.28
C ASN A 427 -20.43 28.98 -20.00
N LEU A 428 -19.14 28.76 -19.69
CA LEU A 428 -18.37 27.62 -20.22
C LEU A 428 -18.60 26.33 -19.41
N ARG A 429 -19.03 26.40 -18.12
CA ARG A 429 -19.30 25.21 -17.28
C ARG A 429 -20.71 24.64 -17.46
N LEU A 430 -20.98 24.01 -18.59
CA LEU A 430 -22.06 23.01 -18.68
C LEU A 430 -21.68 21.66 -19.30
N ASN A 431 -20.52 21.52 -19.96
CA ASN A 431 -20.04 20.20 -20.38
C ASN A 431 -19.38 19.46 -19.20
N GLY A 432 -20.04 18.39 -18.75
CA GLY A 432 -19.59 17.56 -17.64
C GLY A 432 -18.48 16.59 -18.05
N PHE A 433 -17.24 16.90 -17.67
CA PHE A 433 -16.13 15.94 -17.62
C PHE A 433 -15.55 15.86 -16.20
N LEU A 434 -14.85 14.75 -15.90
CA LEU A 434 -14.34 14.40 -14.57
C LEU A 434 -15.41 14.02 -13.51
N THR A 435 -16.35 13.14 -13.89
CA THR A 435 -16.72 12.05 -12.97
C THR A 435 -16.11 10.74 -13.48
N THR A 436 -15.65 9.89 -12.57
CA THR A 436 -14.82 8.72 -12.93
C THR A 436 -15.63 7.65 -13.65
N ASN A 437 -15.23 7.29 -14.88
CA ASN A 437 -15.75 6.11 -15.58
C ASN A 437 -15.32 4.82 -14.86
N SER A 438 -16.14 4.36 -13.91
CA SER A 438 -16.03 3.03 -13.32
C SER A 438 -17.39 2.52 -12.88
N GLN A 439 -18.15 1.97 -13.83
CA GLN A 439 -18.58 0.58 -13.75
C GLN A 439 -18.99 0.04 -15.13
N ARG A 440 -19.06 -1.29 -15.23
CA ARG A 440 -19.26 -2.01 -16.49
C ARG A 440 -20.72 -2.01 -16.93
N SER A 441 -20.92 -2.17 -18.24
CA SER A 441 -22.20 -2.64 -18.78
C SER A 441 -22.62 -3.97 -18.15
N ILE A 442 -23.86 -4.02 -17.66
CA ILE A 442 -24.77 -5.18 -17.64
C ILE A 442 -26.17 -4.59 -17.88
N SER A 443 -26.99 -5.27 -18.68
CA SER A 443 -28.34 -4.84 -19.04
C SER A 443 -29.43 -5.58 -18.25
N SER A 444 -30.68 -5.11 -18.41
CA SER A 444 -31.94 -5.83 -18.11
C SER A 444 -32.45 -5.84 -16.66
N GLY A 445 -33.79 -5.83 -16.52
CA GLY A 445 -34.50 -6.31 -15.33
C GLY A 445 -35.30 -5.26 -14.56
N LEU A 446 -36.64 -5.30 -14.67
CA LEU A 446 -37.56 -4.50 -13.85
C LEU A 446 -37.44 -4.87 -12.37
N HIS A 447 -37.53 -3.87 -11.48
CA HIS A 447 -38.65 -3.62 -10.54
C HIS A 447 -38.26 -2.44 -9.62
N GLY A 448 -39.23 -1.69 -9.09
CA GLY A 448 -38.90 -0.49 -8.32
C GLY A 448 -39.87 -0.15 -7.19
N ARG A 449 -39.38 0.61 -6.20
CA ARG A 449 -40.18 1.57 -5.42
C ARG A 449 -39.31 2.59 -4.64
N VAL A 450 -39.51 3.86 -5.00
CA VAL A 450 -39.49 5.08 -4.17
C VAL A 450 -38.46 5.16 -3.02
N ILE A 451 -37.45 6.02 -3.20
CA ILE A 451 -37.03 6.99 -2.17
C ILE A 451 -36.99 8.37 -2.83
N HIS A 452 -37.81 9.31 -2.36
CA HIS A 452 -37.72 10.73 -2.76
C HIS A 452 -36.66 11.44 -1.93
N GLY A 453 -35.74 12.16 -2.59
CA GLY A 453 -34.60 12.82 -1.94
C GLY A 453 -34.25 14.17 -2.56
N VAL A 454 -34.99 15.21 -2.14
CA VAL A 454 -34.65 16.65 -2.25
C VAL A 454 -34.15 17.14 -3.63
N LYS A 455 -35.13 17.52 -4.46
CA LYS A 455 -35.04 18.59 -5.48
C LYS A 455 -34.29 19.83 -4.93
N SER A 456 -33.32 20.43 -5.62
CA SER A 456 -33.00 21.84 -5.33
C SER A 456 -34.24 22.71 -5.60
N PRO A 457 -34.54 23.73 -4.78
CA PRO A 457 -35.47 24.78 -5.18
C PRO A 457 -34.91 25.58 -6.38
N PHE A 458 -35.77 26.41 -6.98
CA PHE A 458 -35.48 27.30 -8.13
C PHE A 458 -35.34 26.62 -9.50
N ARG A 459 -36.42 25.95 -9.94
CA ARG A 459 -36.90 25.96 -11.34
C ARG A 459 -38.42 26.16 -11.32
N PHE A 460 -38.98 26.59 -12.47
CA PHE A 460 -40.22 27.38 -12.61
C PHE A 460 -40.07 28.79 -12.01
N ILE A 461 -40.44 29.88 -12.68
CA ILE A 461 -41.11 30.10 -14.00
C ILE A 461 -40.07 30.79 -14.92
N GLY A 462 -40.02 30.66 -16.25
CA GLY A 462 -40.94 30.06 -17.21
C GLY A 462 -41.03 30.97 -18.44
N PHE A 463 -40.00 30.92 -19.30
CA PHE A 463 -39.92 31.58 -20.60
C PHE A 463 -39.03 30.71 -21.50
N GLU A 464 -39.28 30.69 -22.81
CA GLU A 464 -38.50 29.91 -23.78
C GLU A 464 -37.47 30.77 -24.53
N ASP A 465 -36.56 30.05 -25.19
CA ASP A 465 -35.68 30.48 -26.28
C ASP A 465 -34.46 31.38 -25.94
N GLY A 466 -33.45 31.34 -26.81
CA GLY A 466 -32.47 32.42 -26.96
C GLY A 466 -31.07 32.31 -26.35
N LEU A 467 -30.65 31.21 -25.70
CA LEU A 467 -29.24 31.07 -25.30
C LEU A 467 -28.68 29.64 -25.40
N SER A 468 -27.96 29.37 -26.49
CA SER A 468 -27.25 28.12 -26.76
C SER A 468 -26.19 27.83 -25.71
N HIS A 469 -26.17 26.62 -25.14
CA HIS A 469 -25.03 26.14 -24.37
C HIS A 469 -23.86 25.82 -25.31
N MET A 470 -22.90 26.74 -25.39
CA MET A 470 -21.76 26.66 -26.31
C MET A 470 -20.77 25.58 -25.86
N GLU A 471 -20.38 24.70 -26.78
CA GLU A 471 -19.35 23.67 -26.53
C GLU A 471 -17.96 24.32 -26.56
N ALA A 472 -17.47 24.69 -25.36
CA ALA A 472 -16.22 25.42 -25.16
C ALA A 472 -15.01 24.75 -25.83
N ARG A 473 -14.58 25.29 -26.97
CA ARG A 473 -13.39 24.82 -27.70
C ARG A 473 -12.12 25.13 -26.93
N TYR A 474 -11.06 24.36 -27.22
CA TYR A 474 -9.77 24.45 -26.51
C TYR A 474 -9.19 25.87 -26.36
N PRO A 475 -9.25 26.79 -27.35
CA PRO A 475 -8.86 28.19 -27.17
C PRO A 475 -9.56 28.93 -26.02
N ALA A 476 -10.86 28.71 -25.81
CA ALA A 476 -11.62 29.34 -24.72
C ALA A 476 -11.19 28.81 -23.34
N ILE A 477 -10.77 27.54 -23.26
CA ILE A 477 -10.23 26.92 -22.05
C ILE A 477 -8.84 27.51 -21.73
N LEU A 478 -7.99 27.67 -22.74
CA LEU A 478 -6.69 28.34 -22.59
C LEU A 478 -6.84 29.81 -22.16
N PHE A 479 -7.75 30.57 -22.78
CA PHE A 479 -8.04 31.95 -22.36
C PHE A 479 -8.48 32.03 -20.90
N LYS A 480 -9.33 31.09 -20.45
CA LYS A 480 -9.74 31.02 -19.03
C LYS A 480 -8.56 30.73 -18.10
N GLN A 481 -7.58 29.94 -18.53
CA GLN A 481 -6.33 29.70 -17.77
C GLN A 481 -5.41 30.94 -17.77
N GLN A 482 -5.18 31.58 -18.94
CA GLN A 482 -4.41 32.83 -19.06
C GLN A 482 -5.02 33.94 -18.18
N LEU A 483 -6.35 34.09 -18.17
CA LEU A 483 -7.03 35.08 -17.34
C LEU A 483 -6.98 34.75 -15.84
N THR A 484 -6.96 33.46 -15.48
CA THR A 484 -6.72 33.04 -14.08
C THR A 484 -5.32 33.47 -13.63
N ALA A 485 -4.29 33.15 -14.43
CA ALA A 485 -2.92 33.58 -14.16
C ALA A 485 -2.76 35.12 -14.18
N CYS A 486 -3.57 35.83 -14.97
CA CYS A 486 -3.63 37.29 -14.96
C CYS A 486 -4.19 37.83 -13.64
N VAL A 487 -5.29 37.27 -13.11
CA VAL A 487 -5.85 37.62 -11.80
C VAL A 487 -4.84 37.33 -10.68
N GLU A 488 -4.17 36.18 -10.72
CA GLU A 488 -3.10 35.82 -9.77
C GLU A 488 -1.91 36.79 -9.85
N LYS A 489 -1.49 37.18 -11.05
CA LYS A 489 -0.43 38.17 -11.28
C LYS A 489 -0.80 39.55 -10.72
N ILE A 490 -2.00 40.06 -11.01
CA ILE A 490 -2.47 41.35 -10.49
C ILE A 490 -2.50 41.33 -8.95
N PHE A 491 -3.05 40.26 -8.37
CA PHE A 491 -3.09 40.07 -6.92
C PHE A 491 -1.69 40.00 -6.30
N GLY A 492 -0.74 39.33 -6.96
CA GLY A 492 0.67 39.28 -6.56
C GLY A 492 1.35 40.66 -6.59
N LEU A 493 1.17 41.43 -7.67
CA LEU A 493 1.70 42.80 -7.79
C LEU A 493 1.18 43.70 -6.67
N ILE A 494 -0.12 43.65 -6.36
CA ILE A 494 -0.70 44.38 -5.22
C ILE A 494 -0.03 43.95 -3.92
N ARG A 495 -0.01 42.65 -3.60
CA ARG A 495 0.62 42.10 -2.39
C ARG A 495 2.07 42.59 -2.22
N ASP A 496 2.85 42.55 -3.29
CA ASP A 496 4.28 42.87 -3.24
C ASP A 496 4.54 44.38 -3.11
N ASN A 497 3.70 45.22 -3.69
CA ASN A 497 3.73 46.67 -3.47
C ASN A 497 3.30 47.06 -2.04
N LEU A 498 2.28 46.40 -1.48
CA LEU A 498 1.90 46.62 -0.07
C LEU A 498 3.01 46.18 0.90
N LYS A 499 3.71 45.08 0.59
CA LYS A 499 4.87 44.61 1.34
C LYS A 499 6.03 45.63 1.29
N LYS A 500 6.32 46.19 0.11
CA LYS A 500 7.33 47.22 -0.14
C LYS A 500 7.05 48.51 0.66
N GLU A 501 5.82 49.01 0.68
CA GLU A 501 5.44 50.21 1.45
C GLU A 501 5.37 49.98 2.97
N LEU A 502 4.88 48.82 3.42
CA LEU A 502 4.69 48.54 4.85
C LEU A 502 6.01 48.18 5.57
N SER A 503 7.01 47.64 4.86
CA SER A 503 8.33 47.29 5.39
C SER A 503 9.03 48.41 6.20
N PRO A 504 9.21 49.64 5.68
CA PRO A 504 9.85 50.73 6.45
C PRO A 504 9.04 51.17 7.68
N LEU A 505 7.70 51.11 7.63
CA LEU A 505 6.85 51.43 8.77
C LEU A 505 7.03 50.41 9.90
N LEU A 506 7.03 49.11 9.57
CA LEU A 506 7.23 48.03 10.54
C LEU A 506 8.62 48.04 11.18
N ASN A 507 9.66 48.36 10.39
CA ASN A 507 11.02 48.52 10.90
C ASN A 507 11.15 49.62 11.96
N SER A 508 10.28 50.64 11.90
CA SER A 508 10.22 51.73 12.87
C SER A 508 9.45 51.32 14.15
N CYS A 509 8.32 50.63 14.00
CA CYS A 509 7.36 50.33 15.09
C CYS A 509 7.82 49.27 16.12
N ILE A 510 8.97 48.63 15.92
CA ILE A 510 9.48 47.56 16.79
C ILE A 510 10.20 48.07 18.06
N GLN A 511 10.65 49.33 18.08
CA GLN A 511 11.28 49.96 19.25
C GLN A 511 10.49 51.18 19.70
N ALA A 512 10.28 51.32 21.00
CA ALA A 512 9.64 52.48 21.59
C ALA A 512 10.46 53.75 21.28
N PRO A 513 9.84 54.86 20.81
CA PRO A 513 10.51 56.14 20.63
C PRO A 513 11.24 56.59 21.90
N LYS A 514 12.58 56.55 21.86
CA LYS A 514 13.44 56.96 22.97
C LYS A 514 13.45 58.48 23.07
N ALA A 515 12.78 59.03 24.07
CA ALA A 515 12.86 60.45 24.40
C ALA A 515 14.34 60.86 24.54
N GLY A 516 14.79 61.73 23.64
CA GLY A 516 16.22 61.91 23.37
C GLY A 516 17.00 62.47 24.56
N ARG A 517 18.00 61.72 25.05
CA ARG A 517 18.99 62.21 26.02
C ARG A 517 19.98 63.18 25.37
N HIS A 518 19.49 64.28 24.82
CA HIS A 518 20.31 65.40 24.39
C HIS A 518 20.67 66.25 25.60
N SER A 519 21.96 66.59 25.74
CA SER A 519 22.43 67.39 26.87
C SER A 519 21.93 68.83 26.74
N GLY A 520 21.04 69.26 27.62
CA GLY A 520 20.48 70.61 27.64
C GLY A 520 19.74 70.88 28.95
N LYS A 521 20.12 71.94 29.65
CA LYS A 521 19.50 72.33 30.93
C LYS A 521 18.11 72.94 30.68
N SER A 522 17.05 72.37 31.27
CA SER A 522 15.83 73.12 31.58
C SER A 522 15.10 72.58 32.81
N SER A 523 14.12 73.34 33.28
CA SER A 523 13.58 73.35 34.65
C SER A 523 12.63 72.19 35.03
N ARG A 524 12.46 72.02 36.35
CA ARG A 524 11.46 71.15 36.98
C ARG A 524 10.03 71.46 36.52
N SER A 525 9.23 70.41 36.28
CA SER A 525 7.78 70.40 36.51
C SER A 525 7.27 68.94 36.56
N PRO A 526 6.71 68.44 37.69
CA PRO A 526 6.22 67.07 37.79
C PRO A 526 4.71 66.97 37.57
N GLY A 527 4.28 66.51 36.39
CA GLY A 527 2.89 66.12 36.12
C GLY A 527 2.39 66.51 34.73
N GLY A 528 2.12 65.51 33.87
CA GLY A 528 1.54 65.74 32.55
C GLY A 528 1.96 64.70 31.49
N ILE A 529 1.12 63.67 31.30
CA ILE A 529 0.90 62.89 30.06
C ILE A 529 2.11 62.74 29.11
N SER A 530 2.92 61.69 29.29
CA SER A 530 3.97 61.31 28.32
C SER A 530 3.51 60.29 27.26
N GLN A 531 2.22 59.97 27.17
CA GLN A 531 1.71 58.89 26.31
C GLN A 531 1.57 59.28 24.82
N GLN A 532 1.43 60.56 24.48
CA GLN A 532 1.15 60.99 23.09
C GLN A 532 2.32 60.80 22.11
N ALA A 533 3.57 60.71 22.59
CA ALA A 533 4.73 60.51 21.72
C ALA A 533 4.85 59.07 21.15
N HIS A 534 4.04 58.13 21.64
CA HIS A 534 4.14 56.72 21.29
C HIS A 534 3.20 56.28 20.13
N SER A 535 2.12 57.01 19.86
CA SER A 535 1.09 56.56 18.91
C SER A 535 1.44 56.78 17.44
N SER A 536 2.16 57.86 17.10
CA SER A 536 2.36 58.34 15.71
C SER A 536 2.91 57.31 14.71
N GLN A 537 3.80 56.40 15.14
CA GLN A 537 4.33 55.34 14.26
C GLN A 537 3.28 54.27 13.94
N TRP A 538 2.49 53.85 14.93
CA TRP A 538 1.39 52.90 14.74
C TRP A 538 0.18 53.54 14.04
N GLU A 539 -0.09 54.82 14.30
CA GLU A 539 -1.04 55.64 13.53
C GLU A 539 -0.66 55.69 12.03
N SER A 540 0.63 55.68 11.70
CA SER A 540 1.09 55.63 10.29
C SER A 540 0.75 54.29 9.62
N ILE A 541 0.89 53.17 10.33
CA ILE A 541 0.45 51.85 9.84
C ILE A 541 -1.09 51.82 9.70
N ILE A 542 -1.83 52.34 10.68
CA ILE A 542 -3.30 52.39 10.62
C ILE A 542 -3.78 53.25 9.45
N THR A 543 -3.14 54.40 9.21
CA THR A 543 -3.43 55.27 8.07
C THR A 543 -3.14 54.60 6.73
N PHE A 544 -2.07 53.80 6.64
CA PHE A 544 -1.79 52.95 5.48
C PHE A 544 -2.87 51.88 5.27
N LEU A 545 -3.32 51.19 6.34
CA LEU A 545 -4.38 50.18 6.26
C LEU A 545 -5.74 50.77 5.88
N ASP A 546 -6.09 51.94 6.41
CA ASP A 546 -7.30 52.69 6.01
C ASP A 546 -7.22 53.18 4.56
N SER A 547 -6.06 53.67 4.11
CA SER A 547 -5.81 54.03 2.71
C SER A 547 -5.99 52.82 1.78
N LEU A 548 -5.36 51.68 2.11
CA LEU A 548 -5.48 50.43 1.37
C LEU A 548 -6.95 49.98 1.25
N LEU A 549 -7.65 49.89 2.38
CA LEU A 549 -9.06 49.47 2.40
C LEU A 549 -9.95 50.48 1.65
N GLY A 550 -9.61 51.76 1.69
CA GLY A 550 -10.24 52.82 0.88
C GLY A 550 -10.07 52.61 -0.62
N HIS A 551 -8.83 52.39 -1.10
CA HIS A 551 -8.53 52.19 -2.53
C HIS A 551 -9.17 50.91 -3.08
N LEU A 552 -9.11 49.80 -2.33
CA LEU A 552 -9.75 48.54 -2.72
C LEU A 552 -11.28 48.68 -2.79
N ARG A 553 -11.91 49.39 -1.84
CA ARG A 553 -13.37 49.60 -1.84
C ARG A 553 -13.84 50.62 -2.87
N LYS A 554 -13.03 51.65 -3.17
CA LYS A 554 -13.29 52.62 -4.27
C LYS A 554 -13.36 51.90 -5.62
N ASN A 555 -12.46 50.95 -5.85
CA ASN A 555 -12.41 50.11 -7.05
C ASN A 555 -13.30 48.85 -6.95
N LEU A 556 -14.21 48.80 -5.97
CA LEU A 556 -15.20 47.73 -5.77
C LEU A 556 -14.61 46.31 -5.81
N VAL A 557 -13.38 46.14 -5.32
CA VAL A 557 -12.70 44.84 -5.27
C VAL A 557 -13.54 43.86 -4.44
N PRO A 558 -13.85 42.65 -4.97
CA PRO A 558 -14.64 41.67 -4.24
C PRO A 558 -14.06 41.39 -2.84
N SER A 559 -14.92 41.36 -1.82
CA SER A 559 -14.48 41.23 -0.41
C SER A 559 -13.70 39.94 -0.13
N PHE A 560 -13.79 38.94 -0.99
CA PHE A 560 -12.89 37.79 -1.06
C PHE A 560 -11.40 38.18 -1.18
N PHE A 561 -11.05 38.97 -2.20
CA PHE A 561 -9.66 39.38 -2.42
C PHE A 561 -9.20 40.38 -1.37
N ILE A 562 -10.07 41.31 -0.95
CA ILE A 562 -9.76 42.24 0.15
C ILE A 562 -9.39 41.44 1.41
N ARG A 563 -10.18 40.42 1.76
CA ARG A 563 -9.91 39.56 2.92
C ARG A 563 -8.61 38.78 2.77
N LYS A 564 -8.33 38.18 1.61
CA LYS A 564 -7.05 37.49 1.33
C LYS A 564 -5.86 38.45 1.46
N LEU A 565 -5.94 39.67 0.92
CA LEU A 565 -4.89 40.70 1.04
C LEU A 565 -4.70 41.14 2.51
N ILE A 566 -5.77 41.42 3.25
CA ILE A 566 -5.66 41.81 4.67
C ILE A 566 -5.08 40.67 5.53
N THR A 567 -5.43 39.40 5.26
CA THR A 567 -4.79 38.25 5.91
C THR A 567 -3.29 38.17 5.59
N GLN A 568 -2.88 38.36 4.34
CA GLN A 568 -1.46 38.42 3.96
C GLN A 568 -0.71 39.58 4.63
N VAL A 569 -1.30 40.77 4.67
CA VAL A 569 -0.73 41.95 5.33
C VAL A 569 -0.53 41.68 6.82
N PHE A 570 -1.52 41.10 7.51
CA PHE A 570 -1.41 40.78 8.94
C PHE A 570 -0.41 39.64 9.23
N SER A 571 -0.28 38.67 8.34
CA SER A 571 0.81 37.67 8.38
C SER A 571 2.19 38.31 8.18
N PHE A 572 2.33 39.26 7.24
CA PHE A 572 3.58 39.99 7.03
C PHE A 572 3.97 40.87 8.23
N ILE A 573 2.99 41.54 8.86
CA ILE A 573 3.20 42.28 10.12
C ILE A 573 3.72 41.32 11.21
N ASN A 574 3.12 40.15 11.35
CA ASN A 574 3.56 39.12 12.29
C ASN A 574 5.02 38.70 12.04
N ILE A 575 5.31 38.23 10.82
CA ILE A 575 6.63 37.71 10.41
C ILE A 575 7.71 38.79 10.59
N SER A 576 7.46 40.02 10.10
CA SER A 576 8.43 41.13 10.14
C SER A 576 8.80 41.55 11.56
N LEU A 577 7.79 41.72 12.43
CA LEU A 577 8.01 42.14 13.81
C LEU A 577 8.63 41.00 14.64
N PHE A 578 8.19 39.76 14.44
CA PHE A 578 8.71 38.59 15.16
C PHE A 578 10.15 38.25 14.77
N ASN A 579 10.47 38.23 13.48
CA ASN A 579 11.85 38.07 13.01
C ASN A 579 12.73 39.23 13.47
N SER A 580 12.23 40.48 13.42
CA SER A 580 12.94 41.64 13.98
C SER A 580 13.24 41.50 15.46
N LEU A 581 12.33 40.93 16.25
CA LEU A 581 12.50 40.68 17.68
C LEU A 581 13.52 39.58 17.97
N LEU A 582 13.56 38.51 17.16
CA LEU A 582 14.48 37.38 17.30
C LEU A 582 15.92 37.67 16.84
N LEU A 583 16.08 38.66 15.96
CA LEU A 583 17.39 39.11 15.47
C LEU A 583 18.04 40.18 16.38
N ARG A 584 17.24 41.07 16.99
CA ARG A 584 17.73 42.25 17.73
C ARG A 584 17.55 42.13 19.25
N ARG A 585 18.66 42.04 19.98
CA ARG A 585 18.65 41.93 21.45
C ARG A 585 18.02 43.15 22.12
N GLU A 586 18.25 44.34 21.58
CA GLU A 586 17.73 45.61 22.07
C GLU A 586 16.21 45.78 21.87
N CYS A 587 15.57 44.92 21.06
CA CYS A 587 14.11 44.86 20.95
C CYS A 587 13.48 43.98 22.05
N CYS A 588 14.22 43.04 22.63
CA CYS A 588 13.75 42.16 23.71
C CYS A 588 13.82 42.84 25.10
N THR A 589 13.05 43.92 25.29
CA THR A 589 12.93 44.62 26.59
C THR A 589 11.50 44.60 27.14
N PHE A 590 11.31 45.03 28.39
CA PHE A 590 9.96 45.22 28.93
C PHE A 590 9.25 46.36 28.20
N SER A 591 9.92 47.52 28.05
CA SER A 591 9.34 48.71 27.40
C SER A 591 8.94 48.47 25.95
N ASN A 592 9.76 47.77 25.15
CA ASN A 592 9.44 47.44 23.77
C ASN A 592 8.32 46.40 23.70
N GLY A 593 8.28 45.42 24.62
CA GLY A 593 7.16 44.50 24.76
C GLY A 593 5.84 45.22 25.05
N GLU A 594 5.84 46.18 25.98
CA GLU A 594 4.68 47.01 26.33
C GLU A 594 4.24 47.91 25.16
N TYR A 595 5.21 48.51 24.46
CA TYR A 595 5.00 49.36 23.30
C TYR A 595 4.35 48.60 22.12
N VAL A 596 4.97 47.51 21.67
CA VAL A 596 4.46 46.70 20.55
C VAL A 596 3.13 46.04 20.93
N LYS A 597 2.95 45.60 22.18
CA LYS A 597 1.65 45.09 22.66
C LYS A 597 0.54 46.14 22.60
N SER A 598 0.85 47.41 22.85
CA SER A 598 -0.10 48.51 22.71
C SER A 598 -0.44 48.78 21.23
N GLY A 599 0.57 48.80 20.35
CA GLY A 599 0.36 48.95 18.91
C GLY A 599 -0.50 47.83 18.29
N LEU A 600 -0.24 46.57 18.67
CA LEU A 600 -1.05 45.42 18.27
C LEU A 600 -2.51 45.52 18.75
N ALA A 601 -2.77 46.18 19.88
CA ALA A 601 -4.14 46.43 20.37
C ALA A 601 -4.87 47.52 19.57
N GLU A 602 -4.16 48.48 18.98
CA GLU A 602 -4.77 49.41 18.00
C GLU A 602 -5.08 48.68 16.67
N LEU A 603 -4.22 47.75 16.23
CA LEU A 603 -4.51 46.88 15.08
C LEU A 603 -5.70 45.95 15.33
N GLU A 604 -5.92 45.47 16.57
CA GLU A 604 -7.13 44.71 16.95
C GLU A 604 -8.40 45.56 16.75
N LYS A 605 -8.38 46.83 17.20
CA LYS A 605 -9.49 47.77 16.98
C LYS A 605 -9.71 48.02 15.48
N TRP A 606 -8.63 48.15 14.70
CA TRP A 606 -8.74 48.34 13.25
C TRP A 606 -9.41 47.16 12.56
N ILE A 607 -9.03 45.91 12.87
CA ILE A 607 -9.70 44.70 12.37
C ILE A 607 -11.21 44.73 12.69
N VAL A 608 -11.58 45.10 13.92
CA VAL A 608 -12.99 45.19 14.33
C VAL A 608 -13.74 46.29 13.56
N ALA A 609 -13.10 47.43 13.29
CA ALA A 609 -13.66 48.53 12.51
C ALA A 609 -13.79 48.20 11.01
N ALA A 610 -12.82 47.47 10.44
CA ALA A 610 -12.82 46.98 9.06
C ALA A 610 -13.88 45.89 8.79
N THR A 611 -14.51 45.35 9.84
CA THR A 611 -15.59 44.34 9.83
C THR A 611 -15.18 42.93 9.37
N GLU A 612 -15.96 41.93 9.79
CA GLU A 612 -15.79 40.53 9.41
C GLU A 612 -15.83 40.29 7.88
N GLU A 613 -16.50 41.17 7.11
CA GLU A 613 -16.53 41.06 5.65
C GLU A 613 -15.14 41.25 5.03
N TYR A 614 -14.41 42.29 5.42
CA TYR A 614 -13.13 42.65 4.80
C TYR A 614 -11.91 42.15 5.60
N ALA A 615 -11.97 42.07 6.93
CA ALA A 615 -10.84 41.62 7.76
C ALA A 615 -10.91 40.14 8.16
N GLY A 616 -12.11 39.55 8.24
CA GLY A 616 -12.31 38.12 8.54
C GLY A 616 -11.57 37.65 9.81
N THR A 617 -10.76 36.60 9.67
CA THR A 617 -10.02 35.97 10.77
C THR A 617 -8.63 36.56 11.02
N SER A 618 -8.21 37.61 10.29
CA SER A 618 -6.81 38.07 10.20
C SER A 618 -6.13 38.44 11.53
N TRP A 619 -6.89 38.60 12.63
CA TRP A 619 -6.34 38.74 13.98
C TRP A 619 -5.51 37.53 14.46
N HIS A 620 -5.77 36.35 13.91
CA HIS A 620 -5.07 35.10 14.28
C HIS A 620 -3.66 35.01 13.69
N GLU A 621 -3.40 35.68 12.56
CA GLU A 621 -2.07 35.69 11.91
C GLU A 621 -1.00 36.37 12.77
N LEU A 622 -1.39 37.28 13.66
CA LEU A 622 -0.51 37.96 14.62
C LEU A 622 -0.12 37.09 15.83
N ASN A 623 -0.40 35.79 15.83
CA ASN A 623 -0.22 34.91 17.00
C ASN A 623 1.23 34.86 17.52
N TYR A 624 2.24 34.73 16.65
CA TYR A 624 3.64 34.64 17.08
C TYR A 624 4.12 35.93 17.77
N ILE A 625 3.92 37.09 17.15
CA ILE A 625 4.32 38.38 17.75
C ILE A 625 3.50 38.68 19.02
N ARG A 626 2.20 38.40 19.04
CA ARG A 626 1.33 38.61 20.21
C ARG A 626 1.77 37.76 21.41
N GLN A 627 2.12 36.49 21.20
CA GLN A 627 2.63 35.62 22.25
C GLN A 627 4.02 36.06 22.71
N ALA A 628 4.93 36.41 21.79
CA ALA A 628 6.26 36.90 22.12
C ALA A 628 6.24 38.16 22.99
N VAL A 629 5.49 39.21 22.60
CA VAL A 629 5.39 40.44 23.40
C VAL A 629 4.52 40.25 24.64
N GLY A 630 3.52 39.36 24.58
CA GLY A 630 2.77 38.91 25.74
C GLY A 630 3.68 38.35 26.84
N PHE A 631 4.59 37.45 26.45
CA PHE A 631 5.61 36.86 27.33
C PHE A 631 6.62 37.90 27.86
N LEU A 632 7.12 38.80 27.01
CA LEU A 632 8.05 39.87 27.42
C LEU A 632 7.48 40.77 28.53
N VAL A 633 6.17 41.01 28.55
CA VAL A 633 5.47 41.87 29.52
C VAL A 633 5.09 41.14 30.84
N ILE A 634 5.35 39.83 30.98
CA ILE A 634 5.09 39.10 32.23
C ILE A 634 6.12 39.49 33.30
N HIS A 635 5.69 39.99 34.47
CA HIS A 635 6.61 40.37 35.55
C HIS A 635 7.26 39.20 36.30
N GLN A 636 6.61 38.03 36.38
CA GLN A 636 7.07 36.90 37.21
C GLN A 636 7.65 35.73 36.39
N LYS A 637 8.37 36.01 35.28
CA LYS A 637 8.95 35.00 34.36
C LYS A 637 9.73 33.91 35.09
N ARG A 638 10.55 34.29 36.09
CA ARG A 638 11.39 33.38 36.88
C ARG A 638 10.60 32.28 37.63
N LYS A 639 9.30 32.46 37.88
CA LYS A 639 8.45 31.46 38.56
C LYS A 639 7.73 30.50 37.62
N LYS A 640 7.79 30.70 36.30
CA LYS A 640 7.08 29.87 35.32
C LYS A 640 7.89 28.64 34.95
N SER A 641 7.24 27.48 34.97
CA SER A 641 7.78 26.22 34.45
C SER A 641 7.93 26.26 32.93
N LEU A 642 8.76 25.38 32.35
CA LEU A 642 8.89 25.24 30.91
C LEU A 642 7.54 24.85 30.28
N GLU A 643 6.81 24.00 30.99
CA GLU A 643 5.53 23.43 30.62
C GLU A 643 4.44 24.52 30.52
N GLU A 644 4.30 25.40 31.53
CA GLU A 644 3.40 26.57 31.47
C GLU A 644 3.79 27.55 30.35
N ILE A 645 5.09 27.75 30.09
CA ILE A 645 5.54 28.67 29.03
C ILE A 645 5.16 28.13 27.65
N MET A 646 5.32 26.83 27.44
CA MET A 646 4.99 26.20 26.16
C MET A 646 3.48 26.02 25.94
N GLN A 647 2.70 25.69 26.97
CA GLN A 647 1.28 25.35 26.81
C GLN A 647 0.34 26.55 27.02
N ASP A 648 0.54 27.35 28.07
CA ASP A 648 -0.39 28.42 28.45
C ASP A 648 -0.02 29.79 27.84
N LEU A 649 1.28 30.05 27.65
CA LEU A 649 1.78 31.39 27.29
C LEU A 649 2.15 31.53 25.81
N CYS A 650 2.89 30.56 25.27
CA CYS A 650 3.48 30.62 23.94
C CYS A 650 3.22 29.37 23.05
N PRO A 651 1.98 28.84 22.95
CA PRO A 651 1.69 27.58 22.23
C PRO A 651 1.89 27.61 20.71
N ALA A 652 2.17 28.76 20.10
CA ALA A 652 2.57 28.85 18.69
C ALA A 652 4.10 28.88 18.49
N LEU A 653 4.90 29.18 19.53
CA LEU A 653 6.35 29.35 19.40
C LEU A 653 7.09 28.03 19.66
N THR A 654 8.14 27.78 18.89
CA THR A 654 9.03 26.63 19.12
C THR A 654 9.91 26.84 20.36
N VAL A 655 10.38 25.76 20.98
CA VAL A 655 11.36 25.81 22.09
C VAL A 655 12.59 26.64 21.71
N ARG A 656 13.02 26.56 20.44
CA ARG A 656 14.11 27.35 19.83
C ARG A 656 13.86 28.85 19.86
N GLN A 657 12.64 29.28 19.50
CA GLN A 657 12.21 30.68 19.54
C GLN A 657 12.06 31.19 20.98
N ILE A 658 11.41 30.41 21.86
CA ILE A 658 11.23 30.78 23.27
C ILE A 658 12.59 30.91 23.98
N TYR A 659 13.52 29.99 23.76
CA TYR A 659 14.90 30.07 24.25
C TYR A 659 15.63 31.32 23.74
N ARG A 660 15.49 31.66 22.44
CA ARG A 660 16.10 32.85 21.83
C ARG A 660 15.58 34.15 22.45
N ILE A 661 14.25 34.29 22.65
CA ILE A 661 13.67 35.44 23.35
C ILE A 661 14.17 35.49 24.80
N SER A 662 14.09 34.36 25.51
CA SER A 662 14.44 34.23 26.93
C SER A 662 15.90 34.58 27.26
N THR A 663 16.83 34.29 26.34
CA THR A 663 18.27 34.56 26.50
C THR A 663 18.69 35.94 26.02
N MET A 664 17.91 36.60 25.16
CA MET A 664 18.13 38.00 24.77
C MET A 664 17.48 39.00 25.74
N TYR A 665 16.41 38.59 26.41
CA TYR A 665 15.60 39.45 27.29
C TYR A 665 16.40 40.12 28.41
N TRP A 666 16.10 41.40 28.64
CA TRP A 666 16.43 42.12 29.87
C TRP A 666 15.32 43.13 30.20
N ASP A 667 15.11 43.40 31.49
CA ASP A 667 14.14 44.41 31.94
C ASP A 667 14.82 45.78 32.12
N ASP A 668 14.32 46.76 31.39
CA ASP A 668 14.82 48.13 31.34
C ASP A 668 13.99 49.13 32.17
N LYS A 669 12.88 48.67 32.77
CA LYS A 669 11.86 49.50 33.44
C LYS A 669 11.66 49.14 34.91
N TYR A 670 11.72 47.85 35.26
CA TYR A 670 11.48 47.33 36.62
C TYR A 670 12.58 46.39 37.14
N GLY A 671 13.59 46.05 36.32
CA GLY A 671 14.68 45.15 36.72
C GLY A 671 14.25 43.70 37.01
N THR A 672 13.08 43.27 36.52
CA THR A 672 12.64 41.86 36.65
C THR A 672 13.58 40.91 35.90
N GLN A 673 13.73 39.71 36.46
CA GLN A 673 14.59 38.68 35.89
C GLN A 673 13.87 37.89 34.80
N SER A 674 14.64 37.30 33.88
CA SER A 674 14.13 36.35 32.88
C SER A 674 13.60 35.05 33.53
N VAL A 675 13.27 34.06 32.71
CA VAL A 675 13.01 32.68 33.15
C VAL A 675 14.17 32.10 33.98
N SER A 676 13.91 31.06 34.77
CA SER A 676 14.93 30.47 35.63
C SER A 676 16.05 29.79 34.82
N ASN A 677 17.27 29.77 35.39
CA ASN A 677 18.42 29.10 34.77
C ASN A 677 18.17 27.61 34.50
N GLU A 678 17.35 26.96 35.34
CA GLU A 678 16.90 25.58 35.17
C GLU A 678 16.04 25.40 33.90
N VAL A 679 15.08 26.30 33.67
CA VAL A 679 14.25 26.30 32.44
C VAL A 679 15.12 26.56 31.22
N VAL A 680 16.10 27.48 31.29
CA VAL A 680 17.07 27.72 30.20
C VAL A 680 17.97 26.49 29.94
N ALA A 681 18.31 25.72 30.98
CA ALA A 681 19.04 24.47 30.84
C ALA A 681 18.17 23.38 30.18
N ARG A 682 16.94 23.16 30.64
CA ARG A 682 15.99 22.20 30.03
C ARG A 682 15.73 22.52 28.55
N MET A 683 15.55 23.81 28.20
CA MET A 683 15.44 24.25 26.80
C MET A 683 16.69 23.90 25.97
N ARG A 684 17.89 24.09 26.52
CA ARG A 684 19.17 23.76 25.86
C ARG A 684 19.33 22.26 25.62
N GLU A 685 18.90 21.41 26.56
CA GLU A 685 18.93 19.96 26.39
C GLU A 685 17.99 19.48 25.28
N ILE A 686 16.80 20.07 25.15
CA ILE A 686 15.86 19.80 24.06
C ILE A 686 16.50 20.23 22.74
N LEU A 687 17.03 21.46 22.66
CA LEU A 687 17.73 21.98 21.47
C LEU A 687 18.90 21.11 21.00
N ASN A 688 19.69 20.58 21.94
CA ASN A 688 20.81 19.69 21.61
C ASN A 688 20.35 18.33 21.04
N LYS A 689 19.14 17.87 21.39
CA LYS A 689 18.52 16.66 20.81
C LYS A 689 17.91 16.97 19.45
N ASP A 690 17.15 18.06 19.34
CA ASP A 690 16.48 18.49 18.10
C ASP A 690 17.45 18.84 16.98
N ASN A 691 18.65 19.32 17.29
CA ASN A 691 19.72 19.58 16.31
C ASN A 691 20.13 18.35 15.47
N GLN A 692 19.81 17.13 15.91
CA GLN A 692 20.07 15.90 15.13
C GLN A 692 19.02 15.69 14.02
N ASN A 693 17.89 16.39 14.06
CA ASN A 693 16.84 16.35 13.04
C ASN A 693 16.99 17.55 12.08
N LEU A 694 17.34 17.28 10.83
CA LEU A 694 17.77 18.31 9.87
C LEU A 694 16.66 19.32 9.48
N THR A 695 15.39 18.91 9.59
CA THR A 695 14.21 19.59 8.99
C THR A 695 13.66 20.79 9.76
N SER A 696 14.17 21.15 10.94
CA SER A 696 13.66 22.29 11.73
C SER A 696 14.76 23.10 12.42
N ASN A 697 15.77 23.52 11.63
CA ASN A 697 16.90 24.30 12.13
C ASN A 697 16.73 25.83 12.04
N SER A 698 15.75 26.35 11.30
CA SER A 698 15.40 27.78 11.38
C SER A 698 14.76 28.13 12.73
N PHE A 699 15.06 29.32 13.23
CA PHE A 699 14.31 29.95 14.33
C PHE A 699 13.44 31.13 13.85
N LEU A 700 13.68 31.61 12.62
CA LEU A 700 12.88 32.66 11.98
C LEU A 700 11.65 32.04 11.30
N LEU A 701 10.62 32.85 11.10
CA LEU A 701 9.48 32.51 10.25
C LEU A 701 9.84 32.82 8.79
N ASP A 702 9.49 31.91 7.88
CA ASP A 702 9.65 32.12 6.45
C ASP A 702 8.66 33.18 5.93
N ASP A 703 9.07 33.93 4.91
CA ASP A 703 8.37 35.11 4.38
C ASP A 703 7.57 34.79 3.10
N ASP A 704 7.16 33.52 2.95
CA ASP A 704 6.25 33.08 1.90
C ASP A 704 4.80 33.41 2.28
N LEU A 705 4.37 34.58 1.83
CA LEU A 705 3.01 35.09 2.01
C LEU A 705 2.04 34.54 0.93
N SER A 706 2.43 33.59 0.08
CA SER A 706 1.54 33.10 -0.97
C SER A 706 0.34 32.33 -0.38
N ILE A 707 -0.84 32.96 -0.42
CA ILE A 707 -2.10 32.31 -0.07
C ILE A 707 -2.79 31.91 -1.38
N PRO A 708 -2.72 30.64 -1.81
CA PRO A 708 -3.44 30.20 -2.99
C PRO A 708 -4.96 30.37 -2.82
N PHE A 709 -5.63 30.53 -3.96
CA PHE A 709 -7.08 30.49 -4.11
C PHE A 709 -7.38 29.83 -5.45
N SER A 710 -8.41 28.99 -5.53
CA SER A 710 -8.74 28.31 -6.79
C SER A 710 -9.76 29.11 -7.61
N THR A 711 -9.98 28.71 -8.88
CA THR A 711 -11.03 29.30 -9.71
C THR A 711 -12.44 29.04 -9.19
N GLU A 712 -12.60 28.06 -8.30
CA GLU A 712 -13.85 27.73 -7.62
C GLU A 712 -14.08 28.67 -6.42
N ASP A 713 -13.03 29.02 -5.67
CA ASP A 713 -13.13 29.98 -4.56
C ASP A 713 -13.63 31.35 -5.07
N ILE A 714 -13.07 31.83 -6.20
CA ILE A 714 -13.43 33.11 -6.82
C ILE A 714 -14.92 33.10 -7.23
N ASP A 715 -15.35 32.07 -7.96
CA ASP A 715 -16.72 31.92 -8.47
C ASP A 715 -17.76 31.67 -7.36
N MET A 716 -17.37 31.00 -6.27
CA MET A 716 -18.24 30.87 -5.10
C MET A 716 -18.37 32.17 -4.29
N ALA A 717 -17.46 33.13 -4.44
CA ALA A 717 -17.41 34.33 -3.61
C ALA A 717 -17.83 35.63 -4.34
N ILE A 718 -17.67 35.72 -5.67
CA ILE A 718 -18.13 36.86 -6.46
C ILE A 718 -19.63 36.66 -6.83
N PRO A 719 -20.53 37.63 -6.57
CA PRO A 719 -21.95 37.52 -6.93
C PRO A 719 -22.22 37.25 -8.42
N MET A 720 -23.46 36.85 -8.75
CA MET A 720 -23.86 36.68 -10.15
C MET A 720 -23.98 38.04 -10.85
N ILE A 721 -23.12 38.26 -11.84
CA ILE A 721 -23.16 39.43 -12.71
C ILE A 721 -24.00 39.07 -13.93
N ASP A 722 -25.17 39.68 -14.06
CA ASP A 722 -25.92 39.71 -15.32
C ASP A 722 -25.35 40.81 -16.24
N PRO A 723 -24.84 40.47 -17.44
CA PRO A 723 -24.29 41.44 -18.40
C PRO A 723 -25.37 42.20 -19.19
N SER A 724 -26.64 41.77 -19.15
CA SER A 724 -27.73 42.32 -19.97
C SER A 724 -28.18 43.70 -19.47
N ASN A 725 -28.39 43.83 -18.16
CA ASN A 725 -28.82 45.07 -17.51
C ASN A 725 -27.64 46.01 -17.19
N ILE A 726 -26.97 46.55 -18.23
CA ILE A 726 -25.83 47.47 -18.07
C ILE A 726 -25.84 48.58 -19.12
N ALA A 727 -25.97 49.84 -18.68
CA ALA A 727 -25.91 51.02 -19.54
C ALA A 727 -24.51 51.24 -20.14
N ILE A 728 -24.46 51.74 -21.38
CA ILE A 728 -23.21 51.83 -22.16
C ILE A 728 -22.63 53.26 -22.10
N PRO A 729 -21.31 53.41 -21.82
CA PRO A 729 -20.60 54.69 -21.84
C PRO A 729 -20.80 55.49 -23.13
N GLU A 730 -20.89 56.81 -23.00
CA GLU A 730 -21.19 57.67 -24.16
C GLU A 730 -20.05 57.68 -25.19
N CYS A 731 -18.80 57.60 -24.73
CA CYS A 731 -17.61 57.49 -25.60
C CYS A 731 -17.58 56.25 -26.50
N LEU A 732 -18.43 55.25 -26.24
CA LEU A 732 -18.56 54.04 -27.07
C LEU A 732 -19.75 54.12 -28.05
N LYS A 733 -20.70 55.05 -27.89
CA LYS A 733 -21.91 55.13 -28.74
C LYS A 733 -21.59 55.45 -30.20
N ASP A 734 -20.52 56.22 -30.43
CA ASP A 734 -20.13 56.68 -31.76
C ASP A 734 -19.28 55.67 -32.55
N ASN A 735 -18.83 54.57 -31.92
CA ASN A 735 -17.97 53.59 -32.57
C ASN A 735 -18.80 52.54 -33.37
N PRO A 736 -18.51 52.29 -34.66
CA PRO A 736 -19.25 51.30 -35.46
C PRO A 736 -19.22 49.89 -34.86
N CYS A 737 -18.10 49.48 -34.25
CA CYS A 737 -17.98 48.17 -33.60
C CYS A 737 -18.86 48.02 -32.35
N ALA A 738 -19.36 49.11 -31.76
CA ALA A 738 -20.15 49.12 -30.54
C ALA A 738 -21.67 49.15 -30.76
N GLN A 739 -22.14 49.39 -31.99
CA GLN A 739 -23.57 49.63 -32.26
C GLN A 739 -24.49 48.47 -31.83
N PHE A 740 -24.00 47.22 -31.91
CA PHE A 740 -24.73 46.03 -31.44
C PHE A 740 -25.00 46.06 -29.92
N LEU A 741 -24.13 46.69 -29.12
CA LEU A 741 -24.32 46.80 -27.68
C LEU A 741 -25.57 47.63 -27.36
N VAL A 742 -25.81 48.70 -28.13
CA VAL A 742 -26.92 49.64 -27.96
C VAL A 742 -28.25 49.05 -28.43
N GLN A 743 -28.23 48.19 -29.46
CA GLN A 743 -29.46 47.56 -29.98
C GLN A 743 -30.11 46.57 -28.99
N LEU A 744 -29.32 45.95 -28.11
CA LEU A 744 -29.76 45.02 -27.07
C LEU A 744 -30.46 45.69 -25.85
N GLN A 745 -30.92 46.94 -25.97
CA GLN A 745 -31.52 47.73 -24.87
C GLN A 745 -32.91 48.31 -25.22
N LYS A 746 -33.61 47.74 -26.20
CA LYS A 746 -34.97 48.12 -26.60
C LYS A 746 -35.96 46.97 -26.42
#